data_AF-A0A9P5T6U6-F1
#
_entry.id   AF-A0A9P5T6U6-F1
#
_cell.length_a   1.000
_cell.length_b   1.000
_cell.length_c   1.000
_cell.angle_alpha   90.00
_cell.angle_beta   90.00
_cell.angle_gamma   90.00
#
_symmetry.space_group_name_H-M   'P 1'
#
loop_
_entity.id
_entity.type
_entity.pdbx_description
1 polymer ?
#
loop_
_entity_poly.entity_id
_entity_poly.type
_entity_poly.pdbx_seq_one_letter_code
_entity_poly.pdbx_strand_id
1 'polypeptide(L)'
;MRIRTLPCLVAAISIQAALAQVLIAPETNINSTDIPETEPTLSSKEDPSVTLASTSSSTPLILNSVHALVDNNLEVDGANFPFLFLPDHRIAARGALACDRMGELLYPAQSRSLPAVVKMLNRVAPNETEFWVDTGSSDPLHIVNCDTLVINNGEATIKKGGSCLRLLPSLCTNQNTSGKVTVSTSLGRITGSRDKMGFRFQGIRYAKAPVGSLRFAAPQPITTSWLNSVDATAPGNKCPQLGDLPGGDEDCLFLNVFTPKLNADEQSLLPVMFYLHGGSFTTGYGSDPAFNPANMASRGQVVVVTINYRLGLLGFLERVDAGINRSTLPGNQGVRDMLVALQWVKKFISDFGGDPSKVTIFGESAGGHAVRTLLSMPAATKGLFRAAISQSDPNDLPFNNVKTASTIVSGGAMALLNCNDLACMRSKNVSDILAAQNTIVSQAISKAPEESFLELIKPSIDGLLIFDNFDQLIAGKNGGIHKVPLIIGTMKDEAIGFLPSLGQGTPMPPQVFGLTLGTILGYQRAMVTIGSNLYPIDGSNPDGVREAEGLFASDYLFVCPTQFLAKAYATTGANVYQFQFQKGYNPNRPSNDICANHVCHGDDVAIVFASPPLNNDQQYPWTAEDAALSRMVIDRWTAFATSGGNPNPTAYGGDNYPAWPTFDGSNQNVFMINTTPSISTGGIHPQHCGFLDNYIKYDFQL
;
A
#
# COMPACT_ATOMS: atom_id res chain seq x y z
N MET A 1 -29.43 9.79 47.27
CA MET A 1 -28.44 10.86 47.48
C MET A 1 -27.88 11.24 46.11
N ARG A 2 -28.23 12.42 45.57
CA ARG A 2 -27.70 12.92 44.30
C ARG A 2 -26.32 13.53 44.55
N ILE A 3 -25.25 12.88 44.09
CA ILE A 3 -23.90 13.46 44.14
C ILE A 3 -23.66 14.17 42.80
N ARG A 4 -23.75 15.50 42.86
CA ARG A 4 -23.24 16.42 41.84
C ARG A 4 -21.77 16.67 42.16
N THR A 5 -20.84 16.11 41.38
CA THR A 5 -19.46 16.61 41.18
C THR A 5 -18.75 15.73 40.17
N LEU A 6 -18.80 16.06 38.87
CA LEU A 6 -17.88 15.51 37.86
C LEU A 6 -17.52 16.44 36.65
N PRO A 7 -17.62 17.80 36.69
CA PRO A 7 -17.05 18.61 35.60
C PRO A 7 -15.54 18.88 35.72
N CYS A 8 -14.95 18.84 36.91
CA CYS A 8 -13.56 19.25 37.12
C CYS A 8 -12.52 18.19 36.69
N LEU A 9 -12.89 16.90 36.65
CA LEU A 9 -11.93 15.83 36.35
C LEU A 9 -11.73 15.62 34.84
N VAL A 10 -12.78 15.84 34.04
CA VAL A 10 -12.71 15.83 32.56
C VAL A 10 -11.85 17.00 32.06
N ALA A 11 -11.93 18.16 32.71
CA ALA A 11 -11.12 19.33 32.37
C ALA A 11 -9.61 19.11 32.62
N ALA A 12 -9.22 18.33 33.63
CA ALA A 12 -7.81 18.07 33.94
C ALA A 12 -7.11 17.24 32.84
N ILE A 13 -7.82 16.29 32.24
CA ILE A 13 -7.32 15.43 31.14
C ILE A 13 -7.24 16.24 29.83
N SER A 14 -8.23 17.10 29.55
CA SER A 14 -8.20 18.01 28.38
C SER A 14 -7.06 19.03 28.47
N ILE A 15 -6.68 19.47 29.67
CA ILE A 15 -5.59 20.43 29.89
C ILE A 15 -4.22 19.76 29.72
N GLN A 16 -4.04 18.50 30.15
CA GLN A 16 -2.76 17.78 29.96
C GLN A 16 -2.49 17.41 28.49
N ALA A 17 -3.53 17.05 27.73
CA ALA A 17 -3.38 16.82 26.27
C ALA A 17 -3.06 18.13 25.51
N ALA A 18 -3.57 19.28 25.97
CA ALA A 18 -3.30 20.58 25.36
C ALA A 18 -1.91 21.15 25.72
N LEU A 19 -1.36 20.83 26.92
CA LEU A 19 -0.05 21.34 27.34
C LEU A 19 1.15 20.60 26.70
N ALA A 20 0.97 19.36 26.22
CA ALA A 20 2.04 18.59 25.60
C ALA A 20 2.41 19.07 24.18
N GLN A 21 1.63 19.95 23.55
CA GLN A 21 1.84 20.41 22.17
C GLN A 21 2.21 21.91 22.02
N VAL A 22 2.51 22.62 23.11
CA VAL A 22 2.78 24.08 23.09
C VAL A 22 4.26 24.45 23.30
N LEU A 23 5.19 23.48 23.30
CA LEU A 23 6.63 23.76 23.45
C LEU A 23 7.47 23.40 22.22
N ILE A 24 7.21 24.05 21.07
CA ILE A 24 8.24 24.25 20.03
C ILE A 24 7.99 25.62 19.36
N ALA A 25 8.76 26.63 19.77
CA ALA A 25 8.91 27.88 19.01
C ALA A 25 10.26 27.84 18.26
N PRO A 26 10.36 28.43 17.05
CA PRO A 26 11.53 28.26 16.17
C PRO A 26 12.59 29.35 16.40
N GLU A 27 13.87 28.95 16.44
CA GLU A 27 15.01 29.89 16.36
C GLU A 27 15.46 30.09 14.90
N THR A 28 15.12 31.28 14.38
CA THR A 28 15.89 32.22 13.54
C THR A 28 16.95 31.75 12.52
N ASN A 29 16.66 32.06 11.25
CA ASN A 29 17.47 32.70 10.18
C ASN A 29 19.01 32.73 10.28
N ILE A 30 19.69 32.21 9.22
CA ILE A 30 20.97 32.75 8.72
C ILE A 30 20.98 32.76 7.17
N ASN A 31 21.61 33.82 6.64
CA ASN A 31 21.57 34.41 5.30
C ASN A 31 22.06 33.57 4.11
N SER A 32 21.48 33.92 2.96
CA SER A 32 21.99 33.78 1.60
C SER A 32 23.18 34.70 1.30
N THR A 33 24.19 34.21 0.57
CA THR A 33 25.19 35.04 -0.12
C THR A 33 25.54 34.47 -1.49
N ASP A 34 25.21 35.28 -2.51
CA ASP A 34 25.84 35.55 -3.82
C ASP A 34 26.91 34.62 -4.41
N ILE A 35 26.70 34.26 -5.69
CA ILE A 35 27.73 33.80 -6.64
C ILE A 35 27.61 34.66 -7.91
N PRO A 36 28.68 35.32 -8.40
CA PRO A 36 28.63 36.11 -9.62
C PRO A 36 28.99 35.32 -10.88
N GLU A 37 28.32 35.69 -11.97
CA GLU A 37 28.57 35.32 -13.36
C GLU A 37 29.94 35.78 -13.87
N THR A 38 30.58 34.98 -14.72
CA THR A 38 31.52 35.47 -15.75
C THR A 38 31.54 34.53 -16.98
N GLU A 39 31.21 35.08 -18.15
CA GLU A 39 31.67 34.57 -19.46
C GLU A 39 33.13 35.01 -19.71
N PRO A 40 33.89 34.34 -20.61
CA PRO A 40 34.15 34.99 -21.91
C PRO A 40 34.35 34.08 -23.13
N THR A 41 33.75 34.52 -24.26
CA THR A 41 34.23 34.62 -25.67
C THR A 41 35.07 33.54 -26.38
N LEU A 42 34.61 33.26 -27.62
CA LEU A 42 35.15 32.44 -28.71
C LEU A 42 36.55 32.85 -29.25
N SER A 43 37.26 31.86 -29.82
CA SER A 43 37.98 32.03 -31.10
C SER A 43 38.19 30.69 -31.85
N SER A 44 38.07 30.78 -33.17
CA SER A 44 37.93 29.80 -34.26
C SER A 44 39.14 28.90 -34.61
N LYS A 45 38.89 27.72 -35.22
CA LYS A 45 39.23 27.38 -36.63
C LYS A 45 38.81 25.95 -37.04
N GLU A 46 38.25 25.83 -38.25
CA GLU A 46 37.79 24.63 -38.98
C GLU A 46 38.95 23.79 -39.57
N ASP A 47 38.79 22.47 -39.77
CA ASP A 47 38.53 21.77 -41.07
C ASP A 47 38.56 20.21 -40.89
N PRO A 48 38.27 19.33 -41.88
CA PRO A 48 37.09 18.45 -41.81
C PRO A 48 37.43 16.94 -41.88
N SER A 49 36.71 16.11 -41.12
CA SER A 49 36.63 14.67 -41.43
C SER A 49 35.27 14.12 -41.02
N VAL A 50 34.57 13.56 -42.00
CA VAL A 50 33.19 13.06 -41.89
C VAL A 50 33.18 11.86 -40.94
N THR A 51 32.74 12.10 -39.71
CA THR A 51 32.38 11.09 -38.72
C THR A 51 30.87 11.20 -38.49
N LEU A 52 30.13 10.12 -38.75
CA LEU A 52 28.73 10.02 -38.36
C LEU A 52 28.67 10.04 -36.83
N ALA A 53 28.41 11.22 -36.28
CA ALA A 53 28.30 11.46 -34.86
C ALA A 53 27.21 10.56 -34.25
N SER A 54 27.56 9.92 -33.14
CA SER A 54 26.62 9.36 -32.18
C SER A 54 25.73 10.48 -31.67
N THR A 55 24.56 10.64 -32.29
CA THR A 55 23.51 11.44 -31.69
C THR A 55 23.01 10.69 -30.46
N SER A 56 23.39 11.14 -29.27
CA SER A 56 22.62 10.91 -28.05
C SER A 56 21.23 11.50 -28.26
N SER A 57 20.37 10.70 -28.89
CA SER A 57 18.97 11.05 -29.08
C SER A 57 18.32 11.11 -27.70
N SER A 58 18.08 12.33 -27.22
CA SER A 58 17.16 12.67 -26.13
C SER A 58 15.69 12.36 -26.46
N THR A 59 15.43 11.69 -27.59
CA THR A 59 14.11 11.19 -27.98
C THR A 59 13.74 9.98 -27.11
N PRO A 60 12.59 10.00 -26.42
CA PRO A 60 12.20 8.88 -25.59
C PRO A 60 11.97 7.61 -26.42
N LEU A 61 12.61 6.51 -26.00
CA LEU A 61 12.49 5.21 -26.65
C LEU A 61 11.02 4.74 -26.66
N ILE A 62 10.48 4.43 -27.83
CA ILE A 62 9.28 3.61 -27.94
C ILE A 62 9.76 2.17 -27.88
N LEU A 63 9.66 1.56 -26.70
CA LEU A 63 9.95 0.15 -26.52
C LEU A 63 8.81 -0.67 -27.12
N ASN A 64 9.13 -1.79 -27.75
CA ASN A 64 8.15 -2.85 -27.97
C ASN A 64 7.98 -3.67 -26.67
N SER A 65 7.44 -4.88 -26.74
CA SER A 65 7.32 -5.75 -25.56
C SER A 65 8.68 -5.97 -24.90
N VAL A 66 8.77 -5.71 -23.60
CA VAL A 66 10.00 -5.87 -22.79
C VAL A 66 9.64 -6.34 -21.38
N HIS A 67 10.46 -7.23 -20.85
CA HIS A 67 10.27 -7.83 -19.53
C HIS A 67 11.60 -7.80 -18.75
N ALA A 68 11.65 -7.05 -17.66
CA ALA A 68 12.75 -7.04 -16.71
C ALA A 68 12.62 -8.23 -15.76
N LEU A 69 13.69 -9.03 -15.67
CA LEU A 69 13.75 -10.23 -14.85
C LEU A 69 14.98 -10.16 -13.94
N VAL A 70 14.78 -10.50 -12.67
CA VAL A 70 15.80 -10.50 -11.62
C VAL A 70 15.57 -11.71 -10.73
N ASP A 71 16.64 -12.44 -10.37
CA ASP A 71 16.56 -13.49 -9.34
C ASP A 71 16.54 -12.79 -7.98
N ASN A 72 15.42 -12.11 -7.72
CA ASN A 72 15.28 -11.23 -6.58
C ASN A 72 15.08 -12.07 -5.31
N ASN A 73 16.19 -12.36 -4.63
CA ASN A 73 16.20 -13.10 -3.38
C ASN A 73 16.03 -12.19 -2.14
N LEU A 74 15.95 -10.87 -2.30
CA LEU A 74 15.79 -9.88 -1.22
C LEU A 74 16.94 -9.86 -0.21
N GLU A 75 18.10 -10.44 -0.53
CA GLU A 75 19.29 -10.43 0.32
C GLU A 75 20.21 -9.26 -0.05
N VAL A 76 20.81 -8.62 0.97
CA VAL A 76 21.69 -7.46 0.80
C VAL A 76 22.96 -7.82 0.02
N ASP A 77 23.54 -8.99 0.31
CA ASP A 77 24.80 -9.47 -0.29
C ASP A 77 24.59 -10.47 -1.45
N GLY A 78 23.33 -10.67 -1.86
CA GLY A 78 22.96 -11.62 -2.91
C GLY A 78 23.45 -11.17 -4.28
N ALA A 79 23.98 -12.10 -5.08
CA ALA A 79 24.29 -11.84 -6.48
C ALA A 79 22.97 -11.69 -7.28
N ASN A 80 22.45 -10.47 -7.36
CA ASN A 80 21.31 -10.16 -8.22
C ASN A 80 21.75 -10.16 -9.68
N PHE A 81 21.11 -10.98 -10.51
CA PHE A 81 21.43 -11.13 -11.93
C PHE A 81 20.31 -10.59 -12.82
N PRO A 82 20.19 -9.25 -12.97
CA PRO A 82 19.14 -8.66 -13.77
C PRO A 82 19.44 -8.82 -15.26
N PHE A 83 18.40 -9.10 -16.05
CA PHE A 83 18.46 -9.07 -17.51
C PHE A 83 17.11 -8.60 -18.08
N LEU A 84 17.12 -8.19 -19.35
CA LEU A 84 15.90 -7.89 -20.07
C LEU A 84 15.58 -8.99 -21.07
N PHE A 85 14.34 -9.43 -21.08
CA PHE A 85 13.78 -10.32 -22.08
C PHE A 85 12.94 -9.53 -23.08
N LEU A 86 13.28 -9.66 -24.36
CA LEU A 86 12.54 -9.11 -25.49
C LEU A 86 11.85 -10.25 -26.25
N PRO A 87 10.53 -10.49 -26.05
CA PRO A 87 9.82 -11.62 -26.65
C PRO A 87 9.58 -11.49 -28.16
N ASP A 88 9.61 -10.27 -28.71
CA ASP A 88 9.43 -10.04 -30.13
C ASP A 88 10.49 -10.77 -30.95
N HIS A 89 10.04 -11.55 -31.93
CA HIS A 89 10.95 -12.31 -32.79
C HIS A 89 11.60 -11.40 -33.84
N ARG A 90 12.92 -11.37 -33.86
CA ARG A 90 13.73 -10.46 -34.70
C ARG A 90 14.93 -11.20 -35.28
N ILE A 91 15.50 -10.68 -36.36
CA ILE A 91 16.83 -11.09 -36.83
C ILE A 91 17.90 -10.60 -35.86
N ALA A 92 19.06 -11.26 -35.82
CA ALA A 92 20.11 -11.02 -34.84
C ALA A 92 20.49 -9.52 -34.73
N ALA A 93 20.76 -8.86 -35.87
CA ALA A 93 21.14 -7.45 -35.91
C ALA A 93 20.06 -6.51 -35.33
N ARG A 94 18.78 -6.85 -35.50
CA ARG A 94 17.65 -6.09 -34.94
C ARG A 94 17.44 -6.38 -33.45
N GLY A 95 17.85 -7.55 -32.97
CA GLY A 95 17.91 -7.88 -31.54
C GLY A 95 18.98 -7.05 -30.83
N ALA A 96 20.21 -7.05 -31.34
CA ALA A 96 21.31 -6.24 -30.79
C ALA A 96 20.98 -4.74 -30.76
N LEU A 97 20.46 -4.20 -31.87
CA LEU A 97 20.03 -2.80 -31.93
C LEU A 97 18.90 -2.47 -30.92
N ALA A 98 18.04 -3.44 -30.59
CA ALA A 98 17.00 -3.23 -29.59
C ALA A 98 17.58 -3.10 -28.17
N CYS A 99 18.59 -3.92 -27.84
CA CYS A 99 19.33 -3.79 -26.58
C CYS A 99 20.08 -2.45 -26.53
N ASP A 100 20.81 -2.10 -27.59
CA ASP A 100 21.62 -0.88 -27.66
C ASP A 100 20.79 0.39 -27.46
N ARG A 101 19.59 0.42 -28.06
CA ARG A 101 18.62 1.51 -27.86
C ARG A 101 18.21 1.70 -26.38
N MET A 102 18.28 0.66 -25.56
CA MET A 102 18.04 0.75 -24.11
C MET A 102 19.30 1.07 -23.30
N GLY A 103 20.44 1.31 -23.97
CA GLY A 103 21.76 1.41 -23.36
C GLY A 103 22.27 0.07 -22.82
N GLU A 104 21.86 -1.05 -23.43
CA GLU A 104 22.22 -2.41 -23.02
C GLU A 104 22.87 -3.18 -24.16
N LEU A 105 23.55 -4.28 -23.83
CA LEU A 105 24.14 -5.19 -24.81
C LEU A 105 23.33 -6.49 -24.90
N LEU A 106 23.55 -7.29 -25.94
CA LEU A 106 23.09 -8.68 -25.94
C LEU A 106 23.70 -9.40 -24.73
N TYR A 107 22.92 -10.26 -24.11
CA TYR A 107 23.33 -10.93 -22.89
C TYR A 107 24.48 -11.94 -23.18
N PRO A 108 25.59 -11.91 -22.42
CA PRO A 108 26.74 -12.78 -22.68
C PRO A 108 26.47 -14.24 -22.27
N ALA A 109 26.53 -15.14 -23.25
CA ALA A 109 26.14 -16.54 -23.08
C ALA A 109 27.11 -17.38 -22.21
N GLN A 110 28.32 -16.87 -21.97
CA GLN A 110 29.33 -17.49 -21.10
C GLN A 110 29.34 -16.89 -19.68
N SER A 111 28.31 -16.12 -19.32
CA SER A 111 28.23 -15.47 -18.00
C SER A 111 28.05 -16.50 -16.87
N ARG A 112 28.70 -16.23 -15.73
CA ARG A 112 28.51 -17.00 -14.48
C ARG A 112 27.07 -16.94 -13.96
N SER A 113 26.29 -15.96 -14.42
CA SER A 113 24.88 -15.77 -14.06
C SER A 113 23.90 -16.59 -14.90
N LEU A 114 24.37 -17.37 -15.88
CA LEU A 114 23.52 -18.17 -16.76
C LEU A 114 22.55 -19.09 -16.01
N PRO A 115 22.93 -19.82 -14.93
CA PRO A 115 21.97 -20.65 -14.19
C PRO A 115 20.78 -19.87 -13.62
N ALA A 116 21.03 -18.67 -13.07
CA ALA A 116 19.96 -17.81 -12.56
C ALA A 116 19.05 -17.30 -13.68
N VAL A 117 19.64 -16.91 -14.82
CA VAL A 117 18.89 -16.49 -16.01
C VAL A 117 18.01 -17.61 -16.55
N VAL A 118 18.52 -18.84 -16.65
CA VAL A 118 17.74 -20.00 -17.09
C VAL A 118 16.57 -20.29 -16.15
N LYS A 119 16.81 -20.25 -14.83
CA LYS A 119 15.76 -20.38 -13.82
C LYS A 119 14.63 -19.36 -14.01
N MET A 120 14.97 -18.11 -14.31
CA MET A 120 14.00 -17.06 -14.58
C MET A 120 13.31 -17.21 -15.94
N LEU A 121 14.04 -17.57 -16.99
CA LEU A 121 13.50 -17.73 -18.33
C LEU A 121 12.50 -18.88 -18.41
N ASN A 122 12.71 -19.97 -17.67
CA ASN A 122 11.70 -21.02 -17.55
C ASN A 122 10.33 -20.51 -17.05
N ARG A 123 10.27 -19.37 -16.34
CA ARG A 123 9.01 -18.78 -15.87
C ARG A 123 8.22 -18.11 -16.99
N VAL A 124 8.92 -17.53 -17.97
CA VAL A 124 8.33 -16.69 -19.01
C VAL A 124 8.37 -17.33 -20.40
N ALA A 125 9.22 -18.35 -20.58
CA ALA A 125 9.43 -19.12 -21.80
C ALA A 125 9.74 -20.59 -21.43
N PRO A 126 8.75 -21.35 -20.91
CA PRO A 126 8.96 -22.71 -20.40
C PRO A 126 9.19 -23.79 -21.48
N ASN A 127 8.80 -23.50 -22.72
CA ASN A 127 8.97 -24.42 -23.85
C ASN A 127 10.35 -24.28 -24.47
N GLU A 128 10.75 -25.23 -25.33
CA GLU A 128 11.98 -25.12 -26.11
C GLU A 128 12.02 -23.79 -26.88
N THR A 129 12.87 -22.88 -26.42
CA THR A 129 12.95 -21.51 -26.93
C THR A 129 14.40 -21.16 -27.22
N GLU A 130 14.67 -20.65 -28.42
CA GLU A 130 15.99 -20.15 -28.81
C GLU A 130 16.04 -18.62 -28.68
N PHE A 131 17.13 -18.06 -28.14
CA PHE A 131 17.31 -16.63 -27.92
C PHE A 131 18.60 -16.11 -28.56
N TRP A 132 18.55 -14.88 -29.06
CA TRP A 132 19.76 -14.13 -29.39
C TRP A 132 20.52 -13.72 -28.13
N VAL A 133 21.83 -14.00 -28.12
CA VAL A 133 22.79 -13.75 -27.04
C VAL A 133 24.14 -13.35 -27.66
N ASP A 134 25.03 -12.76 -26.86
CA ASP A 134 26.41 -12.52 -27.27
C ASP A 134 27.30 -13.73 -26.93
N THR A 135 28.02 -14.25 -27.92
CA THR A 135 29.01 -15.34 -27.75
C THR A 135 30.46 -14.91 -28.00
N GLY A 136 30.72 -13.60 -28.07
CA GLY A 136 32.07 -13.02 -28.16
C GLY A 136 32.37 -12.32 -29.49
N SER A 137 31.40 -11.62 -30.08
CA SER A 137 31.69 -10.74 -31.22
C SER A 137 32.28 -9.42 -30.72
N SER A 138 33.39 -8.99 -31.32
CA SER A 138 34.10 -7.76 -30.93
C SER A 138 33.42 -6.46 -31.38
N ASP A 139 32.37 -6.54 -32.21
CA ASP A 139 31.63 -5.38 -32.73
C ASP A 139 30.11 -5.59 -32.51
N PRO A 140 29.45 -4.77 -31.67
CA PRO A 140 28.01 -4.86 -31.37
C PRO A 140 27.10 -4.66 -32.60
N LEU A 141 27.60 -4.01 -33.67
CA LEU A 141 26.84 -3.70 -34.88
C LEU A 141 27.18 -4.63 -36.06
N HIS A 142 28.23 -5.45 -35.94
CA HIS A 142 28.59 -6.48 -36.92
C HIS A 142 28.55 -7.87 -36.28
N ILE A 143 27.34 -8.45 -36.17
CA ILE A 143 27.17 -9.83 -35.71
C ILE A 143 27.70 -10.79 -36.78
N VAL A 144 28.94 -11.25 -36.61
CA VAL A 144 29.58 -12.23 -37.51
C VAL A 144 29.21 -13.68 -37.12
N ASN A 145 28.89 -13.92 -35.84
CA ASN A 145 28.50 -15.22 -35.30
C ASN A 145 27.07 -15.17 -34.77
N CYS A 146 26.14 -15.88 -35.43
CA CYS A 146 24.73 -15.92 -35.09
C CYS A 146 24.41 -17.14 -34.23
N ASP A 147 25.05 -17.17 -33.06
CA ASP A 147 24.85 -18.20 -32.07
C ASP A 147 23.60 -17.91 -31.24
N THR A 148 22.94 -18.97 -30.76
CA THR A 148 21.72 -18.87 -29.97
C THR A 148 21.85 -19.63 -28.66
N LEU A 149 21.20 -19.11 -27.62
CA LEU A 149 20.96 -19.84 -26.38
C LEU A 149 19.66 -20.62 -26.56
N VAL A 150 19.69 -21.94 -26.42
CA VAL A 150 18.49 -22.79 -26.42
C VAL A 150 18.19 -23.18 -24.99
N ILE A 151 16.98 -22.90 -24.53
CA ILE A 151 16.48 -23.38 -23.23
C ILE A 151 15.48 -24.48 -23.49
N ASN A 152 15.70 -25.64 -22.87
CA ASN A 152 14.78 -26.77 -22.91
C ASN A 152 14.73 -27.43 -21.52
N ASN A 153 13.55 -27.50 -20.91
CA ASN A 153 13.33 -28.08 -19.58
C ASN A 153 14.32 -27.58 -18.50
N GLY A 154 14.70 -26.29 -18.56
CA GLY A 154 15.64 -25.68 -17.61
C GLY A 154 17.11 -26.00 -17.80
N GLU A 155 17.47 -26.63 -18.92
CA GLU A 155 18.85 -26.74 -19.38
C GLU A 155 19.11 -25.71 -20.49
N ALA A 156 20.28 -25.08 -20.43
CA ALA A 156 20.76 -24.13 -21.43
C ALA A 156 21.86 -24.76 -22.29
N THR A 157 21.73 -24.68 -23.61
CA THR A 157 22.77 -25.07 -24.56
C THR A 157 23.05 -23.97 -25.56
N ILE A 158 24.31 -23.85 -26.02
CA ILE A 158 24.70 -22.89 -27.06
C ILE A 158 24.70 -23.59 -28.40
N LYS A 159 23.89 -23.09 -29.33
CA LYS A 159 23.85 -23.56 -30.71
C LYS A 159 24.66 -22.60 -31.58
N LYS A 160 25.74 -23.10 -32.17
CA LYS A 160 26.68 -22.30 -32.96
C LYS A 160 26.34 -22.29 -34.45
N GLY A 161 26.64 -21.18 -35.12
CA GLY A 161 26.66 -21.10 -36.59
C GLY A 161 25.29 -21.17 -37.27
N GLY A 162 24.24 -20.67 -36.60
CA GLY A 162 22.90 -20.57 -37.18
C GLY A 162 22.76 -19.43 -38.21
N SER A 163 21.65 -19.42 -38.96
CA SER A 163 21.32 -18.31 -39.84
C SER A 163 20.92 -17.06 -39.05
N CYS A 164 21.62 -15.95 -39.29
CA CYS A 164 21.35 -14.62 -38.71
C CYS A 164 19.97 -14.05 -39.06
N LEU A 165 19.31 -14.60 -40.09
CA LEU A 165 18.02 -14.15 -40.58
C LEU A 165 16.83 -14.86 -39.91
N ARG A 166 17.09 -15.79 -38.98
CA ARG A 166 16.02 -16.38 -38.16
C ARG A 166 15.37 -15.31 -37.31
N LEU A 167 14.06 -15.44 -37.09
CA LEU A 167 13.31 -14.56 -36.20
C LEU A 167 13.24 -15.23 -34.83
N LEU A 168 13.93 -14.67 -33.83
CA LEU A 168 14.01 -15.19 -32.46
C LEU A 168 13.87 -14.06 -31.44
N PRO A 169 13.41 -14.34 -30.21
CA PRO A 169 13.49 -13.41 -29.09
C PRO A 169 14.94 -13.09 -28.73
N SER A 170 15.15 -12.01 -27.97
CA SER A 170 16.49 -11.54 -27.56
C SER A 170 16.61 -11.39 -26.06
N LEU A 171 17.82 -11.66 -25.53
CA LEU A 171 18.19 -11.35 -24.15
C LEU A 171 19.16 -10.18 -24.14
N CYS A 172 18.90 -9.19 -23.32
CA CYS A 172 19.81 -8.07 -23.11
C CYS A 172 20.34 -8.06 -21.67
N THR A 173 21.49 -7.42 -21.47
CA THR A 173 21.93 -7.00 -20.14
C THR A 173 20.91 -6.04 -19.50
N ASN A 174 20.98 -5.88 -18.19
CA ASN A 174 20.20 -4.88 -17.46
C ASN A 174 21.11 -4.18 -16.44
N GLN A 175 22.13 -3.48 -16.94
CA GLN A 175 23.13 -2.82 -16.10
C GLN A 175 22.89 -1.31 -15.97
N ASN A 176 22.17 -0.71 -16.92
CA ASN A 176 21.87 0.72 -16.88
C ASN A 176 20.73 1.04 -15.90
N THR A 177 21.05 1.75 -14.82
CA THR A 177 20.11 2.16 -13.76
C THR A 177 19.56 3.58 -13.92
N SER A 178 19.94 4.29 -14.98
CA SER A 178 19.57 5.71 -15.20
C SER A 178 18.54 5.90 -16.33
N GLY A 179 17.93 4.81 -16.80
CA GLY A 179 17.09 4.82 -17.99
C GLY A 179 15.75 5.54 -17.77
N LYS A 180 15.42 6.48 -18.65
CA LYS A 180 14.03 6.92 -18.87
C LYS A 180 13.37 6.01 -19.89
N VAL A 181 12.10 5.70 -19.70
CA VAL A 181 11.32 4.86 -20.62
C VAL A 181 10.02 5.57 -20.97
N THR A 182 9.57 5.49 -22.23
CA THR A 182 8.26 6.01 -22.61
C THR A 182 7.36 4.92 -23.15
N VAL A 183 6.15 4.89 -22.61
CA VAL A 183 5.08 4.00 -23.05
C VAL A 183 4.04 4.83 -23.80
N SER A 184 3.55 4.30 -24.90
CA SER A 184 2.41 4.89 -25.61
C SER A 184 1.14 4.26 -25.04
N THR A 185 0.35 5.07 -24.34
CA THR A 185 -0.91 4.65 -23.73
C THR A 185 -2.09 5.25 -24.47
N SER A 186 -3.30 4.76 -24.19
CA SER A 186 -4.54 5.40 -24.64
C SER A 186 -4.77 6.80 -24.04
N LEU A 187 -4.03 7.16 -22.97
CA LEU A 187 -3.96 8.52 -22.43
C LEU A 187 -2.90 9.40 -23.09
N GLY A 188 -2.13 8.88 -24.04
CA GLY A 188 -0.98 9.57 -24.64
C GLY A 188 0.36 8.98 -24.19
N ARG A 189 1.44 9.70 -24.45
CA ARG A 189 2.80 9.25 -24.12
C ARG A 189 3.11 9.51 -22.65
N ILE A 190 3.63 8.51 -21.94
CA ILE A 190 3.98 8.62 -20.52
C ILE A 190 5.42 8.19 -20.34
N THR A 191 6.24 9.07 -19.78
CA THR A 191 7.66 8.82 -19.53
C THR A 191 7.87 8.46 -18.07
N GLY A 192 8.29 7.23 -17.80
CA GLY A 192 8.69 6.77 -16.48
C GLY A 192 10.20 6.59 -16.35
N SER A 193 10.63 5.98 -15.26
CA SER A 193 12.02 5.58 -15.04
C SER A 193 12.15 4.06 -15.00
N ARG A 194 13.37 3.58 -15.25
CA ARG A 194 13.74 2.16 -15.28
C ARG A 194 14.99 1.96 -14.44
N ASP A 195 15.02 0.85 -13.73
CA ASP A 195 16.22 0.35 -13.05
C ASP A 195 16.39 -1.17 -13.26
N LYS A 196 17.23 -1.78 -12.42
CA LYS A 196 17.48 -3.23 -12.43
C LYS A 196 16.24 -4.05 -12.08
N MET A 197 15.33 -3.53 -11.25
CA MET A 197 14.14 -4.26 -10.78
C MET A 197 12.99 -4.20 -11.79
N GLY A 198 12.87 -3.09 -12.53
CA GLY A 198 11.85 -2.95 -13.56
C GLY A 198 11.58 -1.51 -13.95
N PHE A 199 10.31 -1.22 -14.21
CA PHE A 199 9.83 0.08 -14.68
C PHE A 199 8.90 0.71 -13.65
N ARG A 200 8.97 2.03 -13.52
CA ARG A 200 8.13 2.80 -12.61
C ARG A 200 7.59 4.06 -13.29
N PHE A 201 6.32 4.34 -13.05
CA PHE A 201 5.62 5.53 -13.52
C PHE A 201 4.91 6.15 -12.33
N GLN A 202 5.43 7.24 -11.84
CA GLN A 202 5.03 7.86 -10.59
C GLN A 202 4.35 9.20 -10.86
N GLY A 203 3.37 9.58 -10.03
CA GLY A 203 2.67 10.85 -10.20
C GLY A 203 1.71 10.91 -11.40
N ILE A 204 1.14 9.77 -11.82
CA ILE A 204 0.14 9.75 -12.89
C ILE A 204 -1.19 10.25 -12.32
N ARG A 205 -1.76 11.30 -12.90
CA ARG A 205 -3.05 11.84 -12.49
C ARG A 205 -4.21 10.94 -12.93
N TYR A 206 -5.02 10.46 -12.00
CA TYR A 206 -6.24 9.69 -12.31
C TYR A 206 -7.53 10.52 -12.28
N ALA A 207 -7.51 11.67 -11.60
CA ALA A 207 -8.62 12.62 -11.55
C ALA A 207 -8.13 14.08 -11.57
N LYS A 208 -8.99 15.01 -12.01
CA LYS A 208 -8.69 16.45 -11.95
C LYS A 208 -8.38 16.89 -10.52
N ALA A 209 -7.48 17.87 -10.37
CA ALA A 209 -7.14 18.47 -9.09
C ALA A 209 -8.42 18.93 -8.35
N PRO A 210 -8.68 18.45 -7.11
CA PRO A 210 -9.87 18.78 -6.34
C PRO A 210 -9.75 20.15 -5.65
N VAL A 211 -9.34 21.17 -6.41
CA VAL A 211 -9.09 22.54 -5.91
C VAL A 211 -10.26 23.48 -6.24
N GLY A 212 -10.34 24.60 -5.51
CA GLY A 212 -11.34 25.65 -5.76
C GLY A 212 -12.77 25.11 -5.68
N SER A 213 -13.52 25.20 -6.78
CA SER A 213 -14.90 24.69 -6.86
C SER A 213 -15.00 23.17 -6.80
N LEU A 214 -13.92 22.44 -7.10
CA LEU A 214 -13.84 20.98 -6.97
C LEU A 214 -13.47 20.52 -5.56
N ARG A 215 -13.07 21.43 -4.66
CA ARG A 215 -12.88 21.09 -3.25
C ARG A 215 -14.19 20.54 -2.68
N PHE A 216 -14.07 19.40 -1.99
CA PHE A 216 -15.16 18.58 -1.45
C PHE A 216 -16.14 17.98 -2.47
N ALA A 217 -15.96 18.22 -3.78
CA ALA A 217 -16.80 17.62 -4.81
C ALA A 217 -16.39 16.15 -5.07
N ALA A 218 -17.23 15.40 -5.79
CA ALA A 218 -16.84 14.11 -6.34
C ALA A 218 -15.61 14.27 -7.25
N PRO A 219 -14.65 13.31 -7.24
CA PRO A 219 -13.53 13.35 -8.17
C PRO A 219 -14.01 13.32 -9.61
N GLN A 220 -13.37 14.10 -10.48
CA GLN A 220 -13.63 14.07 -11.92
C GLN A 220 -12.55 13.23 -12.61
N PRO A 221 -12.88 12.03 -13.14
CA PRO A 221 -11.90 11.16 -13.77
C PRO A 221 -11.19 11.83 -14.96
N ILE A 222 -9.92 11.47 -15.19
CA ILE A 222 -9.25 11.79 -16.44
C ILE A 222 -9.79 10.87 -17.54
N THR A 223 -10.56 11.43 -18.48
CA THR A 223 -11.20 10.67 -19.57
C THR A 223 -10.64 10.97 -20.96
N THR A 224 -9.88 12.05 -21.10
CA THR A 224 -9.30 12.51 -22.36
C THR A 224 -7.81 12.20 -22.42
N SER A 225 -7.33 11.83 -23.61
CA SER A 225 -5.89 11.72 -23.85
C SER A 225 -5.20 13.07 -23.68
N TRP A 226 -4.00 13.02 -23.14
CA TRP A 226 -3.11 14.16 -23.04
C TRP A 226 -2.53 14.48 -24.41
N LEU A 227 -2.58 15.76 -24.79
CA LEU A 227 -1.99 16.24 -26.04
C LEU A 227 -0.45 16.18 -26.00
N ASN A 228 0.12 16.36 -24.80
CA ASN A 228 1.56 16.34 -24.56
C ASN A 228 1.96 15.09 -23.78
N SER A 229 3.25 14.71 -23.89
CA SER A 229 3.82 13.64 -23.06
C SER A 229 3.74 14.01 -21.59
N VAL A 230 3.35 13.07 -20.74
CA VAL A 230 3.39 13.21 -19.28
C VAL A 230 4.71 12.69 -18.74
N ASP A 231 5.37 13.49 -17.91
CA ASP A 231 6.52 13.07 -17.13
C ASP A 231 6.03 12.43 -15.83
N ALA A 232 6.28 11.13 -15.71
CA ALA A 232 5.96 10.28 -14.58
C ALA A 232 7.23 9.68 -13.96
N THR A 233 8.35 10.43 -13.99
CA THR A 233 9.63 9.98 -13.42
C THR A 233 9.76 10.26 -11.92
N ALA A 234 8.83 11.01 -11.33
CA ALA A 234 8.83 11.39 -9.92
C ALA A 234 7.41 11.28 -9.31
N PRO A 235 7.29 11.05 -7.99
CA PRO A 235 6.00 11.08 -7.31
C PRO A 235 5.25 12.41 -7.49
N GLY A 236 3.92 12.33 -7.55
CA GLY A 236 3.05 13.49 -7.43
C GLY A 236 2.92 13.95 -5.96
N ASN A 237 2.27 15.10 -5.75
CA ASN A 237 2.09 15.64 -4.39
C ASN A 237 1.26 14.69 -3.51
N LYS A 238 1.64 14.57 -2.23
CA LYS A 238 0.79 13.97 -1.19
C LYS A 238 -0.39 14.89 -0.85
N CYS A 239 -1.50 14.31 -0.38
CA CYS A 239 -2.64 15.09 0.08
C CYS A 239 -2.33 15.82 1.40
N PRO A 240 -3.01 16.94 1.71
CA PRO A 240 -2.69 17.75 2.88
C PRO A 240 -2.98 17.04 4.20
N GLN A 241 -2.04 17.09 5.14
CA GLN A 241 -2.11 16.42 6.44
C GLN A 241 -1.21 17.08 7.52
N LEU A 242 -1.48 16.80 8.81
CA LEU A 242 -0.76 17.37 9.98
C LEU A 242 0.01 16.32 10.82
N GLY A 243 0.20 15.09 10.32
CA GLY A 243 0.93 14.03 11.02
C GLY A 243 2.45 14.18 10.99
N ASP A 244 3.18 13.08 11.21
CA ASP A 244 4.66 13.05 11.30
C ASP A 244 5.37 13.66 10.10
N LEU A 245 4.75 13.56 8.93
CA LEU A 245 5.17 14.23 7.71
C LEU A 245 4.10 15.25 7.30
N PRO A 246 4.04 16.43 7.92
CA PRO A 246 3.01 17.43 7.64
C PRO A 246 3.18 18.06 6.25
N GLY A 247 2.15 18.78 5.80
CA GLY A 247 2.12 19.46 4.50
C GLY A 247 1.40 18.63 3.43
N GLY A 248 1.67 18.93 2.16
CA GLY A 248 0.96 18.37 1.00
C GLY A 248 0.24 19.45 0.20
N ASP A 249 -0.39 19.03 -0.88
CA ASP A 249 -1.14 19.90 -1.80
C ASP A 249 -2.53 19.30 -2.07
N GLU A 250 -3.54 20.11 -2.27
CA GLU A 250 -4.87 19.62 -2.65
C GLU A 250 -4.87 19.00 -4.05
N ASP A 251 -3.98 19.47 -4.92
CA ASP A 251 -3.66 18.77 -6.15
C ASP A 251 -2.84 17.50 -5.84
N CYS A 252 -3.51 16.46 -5.37
CA CYS A 252 -2.88 15.21 -4.92
C CYS A 252 -3.43 13.91 -5.51
N LEU A 253 -4.42 13.96 -6.42
CA LEU A 253 -5.09 12.76 -6.97
C LEU A 253 -4.22 12.05 -8.03
N PHE A 254 -3.13 11.46 -7.54
CA PHE A 254 -2.11 10.75 -8.31
C PHE A 254 -2.06 9.27 -7.92
N LEU A 255 -1.61 8.46 -8.87
CA LEU A 255 -1.24 7.06 -8.66
C LEU A 255 0.17 6.79 -9.21
N ASN A 256 0.73 5.67 -8.78
CA ASN A 256 2.02 5.17 -9.22
C ASN A 256 1.86 3.74 -9.72
N VAL A 257 2.58 3.38 -10.78
CA VAL A 257 2.59 2.04 -11.37
C VAL A 257 4.02 1.51 -11.35
N PHE A 258 4.21 0.34 -10.74
CA PHE A 258 5.46 -0.41 -10.72
C PHE A 258 5.23 -1.73 -11.47
N THR A 259 6.04 -2.00 -12.48
CA THR A 259 5.85 -3.17 -13.34
C THR A 259 7.18 -3.74 -13.81
N PRO A 260 7.35 -5.08 -13.83
CA PRO A 260 8.50 -5.69 -14.49
C PRO A 260 8.30 -5.79 -16.01
N LYS A 261 7.13 -5.45 -16.56
CA LYS A 261 6.79 -5.73 -17.96
C LYS A 261 6.05 -4.58 -18.64
N LEU A 262 6.43 -4.28 -19.88
CA LEU A 262 5.79 -3.25 -20.71
C LEU A 262 5.40 -3.79 -22.08
N ASN A 263 4.35 -3.21 -22.67
CA ASN A 263 3.80 -3.53 -23.98
C ASN A 263 3.57 -5.04 -24.20
N ALA A 264 3.08 -5.71 -23.16
CA ALA A 264 2.75 -7.14 -23.21
C ALA A 264 1.56 -7.39 -24.14
N ASP A 265 1.53 -8.57 -24.76
CA ASP A 265 0.31 -9.08 -25.39
C ASP A 265 -0.74 -9.46 -24.33
N GLU A 266 -2.00 -9.57 -24.75
CA GLU A 266 -3.13 -9.85 -23.84
C GLU A 266 -2.93 -11.15 -23.05
N GLN A 267 -2.33 -12.16 -23.68
CA GLN A 267 -2.11 -13.48 -23.10
C GLN A 267 -1.03 -13.48 -22.02
N SER A 268 -0.14 -12.47 -22.02
CA SER A 268 0.97 -12.40 -21.09
C SER A 268 0.92 -11.18 -20.16
N LEU A 269 -0.26 -10.56 -20.01
CA LEU A 269 -0.50 -9.53 -19.00
C LEU A 269 -0.39 -10.10 -17.58
N LEU A 270 0.20 -9.33 -16.68
CA LEU A 270 0.48 -9.73 -15.30
C LEU A 270 -0.68 -9.37 -14.35
N PRO A 271 -0.92 -10.14 -13.27
CA PRO A 271 -1.88 -9.76 -12.24
C PRO A 271 -1.57 -8.36 -11.66
N VAL A 272 -2.61 -7.65 -11.22
CA VAL A 272 -2.48 -6.30 -10.68
C VAL A 272 -2.79 -6.31 -9.19
N MET A 273 -1.86 -5.80 -8.39
CA MET A 273 -2.04 -5.56 -6.96
C MET A 273 -2.26 -4.06 -6.74
N PHE A 274 -3.42 -3.68 -6.20
CA PHE A 274 -3.84 -2.31 -6.00
C PHE A 274 -3.82 -1.96 -4.50
N TYR A 275 -2.84 -1.17 -4.10
CA TYR A 275 -2.56 -0.86 -2.69
C TYR A 275 -3.28 0.42 -2.22
N LEU A 276 -3.89 0.31 -1.05
CA LEU A 276 -4.51 1.39 -0.30
C LEU A 276 -3.70 1.62 0.98
N HIS A 277 -3.10 2.80 1.13
CA HIS A 277 -2.29 3.11 2.31
C HIS A 277 -3.15 3.35 3.56
N GLY A 278 -2.56 3.08 4.72
CA GLY A 278 -3.11 3.40 6.05
C GLY A 278 -2.98 4.88 6.44
N GLY A 279 -3.10 5.16 7.74
CA GLY A 279 -3.01 6.51 8.32
C GLY A 279 -4.33 7.09 8.83
N SER A 280 -5.21 6.25 9.38
CA SER A 280 -6.49 6.65 10.01
C SER A 280 -7.35 7.59 9.16
N PHE A 281 -7.27 7.46 7.83
CA PHE A 281 -7.86 8.37 6.83
C PHE A 281 -7.49 9.85 6.97
N THR A 282 -6.50 10.22 7.78
CA THR A 282 -6.07 11.61 8.04
C THR A 282 -4.63 11.87 7.64
N THR A 283 -3.83 10.81 7.48
CA THR A 283 -2.43 10.83 7.05
C THR A 283 -2.15 9.72 6.02
N GLY A 284 -0.94 9.69 5.48
CA GLY A 284 -0.47 8.69 4.51
C GLY A 284 -0.45 9.22 3.06
N TYR A 285 0.27 8.51 2.19
CA TYR A 285 0.41 8.85 0.77
C TYR A 285 1.00 7.66 -0.01
N GLY A 286 0.56 7.44 -1.24
CA GLY A 286 0.90 6.27 -2.05
C GLY A 286 2.35 6.17 -2.53
N SER A 287 3.21 7.15 -2.24
CA SER A 287 4.64 7.12 -2.59
C SER A 287 5.55 7.08 -1.37
N ASP A 288 5.04 6.58 -0.23
CA ASP A 288 5.84 6.43 0.98
C ASP A 288 7.01 5.45 0.74
N PRO A 289 8.26 5.84 1.03
CA PRO A 289 9.41 4.95 0.94
C PRO A 289 9.28 3.68 1.79
N ALA A 290 8.48 3.70 2.87
CA ALA A 290 8.27 2.56 3.75
C ALA A 290 7.63 1.35 3.04
N PHE A 291 6.95 1.56 1.90
CA PHE A 291 6.34 0.50 1.08
C PHE A 291 6.71 0.59 -0.40
N ASN A 292 7.98 0.78 -0.74
CA ASN A 292 8.40 0.79 -2.15
C ASN A 292 8.06 -0.55 -2.87
N PRO A 293 7.17 -0.55 -3.88
CA PRO A 293 6.68 -1.79 -4.48
C PRO A 293 7.62 -2.50 -5.45
N ALA A 294 8.80 -1.96 -5.73
CA ALA A 294 9.68 -2.49 -6.77
C ALA A 294 10.09 -3.95 -6.52
N ASN A 295 10.36 -4.33 -5.26
CA ASN A 295 10.69 -5.70 -4.89
C ASN A 295 9.51 -6.66 -5.07
N MET A 296 8.32 -6.28 -4.62
CA MET A 296 7.10 -7.05 -4.82
C MET A 296 6.80 -7.25 -6.32
N ALA A 297 6.88 -6.18 -7.12
CA ALA A 297 6.61 -6.25 -8.56
C ALA A 297 7.60 -7.18 -9.28
N SER A 298 8.90 -7.05 -8.97
CA SER A 298 9.97 -7.86 -9.57
C SER A 298 9.93 -9.32 -9.13
N ARG A 299 9.86 -9.61 -7.82
CA ARG A 299 9.84 -10.99 -7.32
C ARG A 299 8.54 -11.70 -7.65
N GLY A 300 7.41 -11.03 -7.37
CA GLY A 300 6.06 -11.56 -7.54
C GLY A 300 5.60 -11.64 -8.99
N GLN A 301 6.31 -10.98 -9.92
CA GLN A 301 5.90 -10.88 -11.32
C GLN A 301 4.47 -10.34 -11.45
N VAL A 302 4.20 -9.24 -10.75
CA VAL A 302 2.91 -8.53 -10.73
C VAL A 302 3.10 -7.07 -11.08
N VAL A 303 2.03 -6.40 -11.51
CA VAL A 303 1.97 -4.94 -11.55
C VAL A 303 1.45 -4.45 -10.22
N VAL A 304 2.15 -3.53 -9.56
CA VAL A 304 1.68 -2.91 -8.32
C VAL A 304 1.27 -1.46 -8.59
N VAL A 305 0.06 -1.10 -8.17
CA VAL A 305 -0.47 0.26 -8.25
C VAL A 305 -0.68 0.79 -6.85
N THR A 306 -0.10 1.95 -6.54
CA THR A 306 -0.35 2.68 -5.30
C THR A 306 -1.03 4.00 -5.61
N ILE A 307 -1.89 4.49 -4.72
CA ILE A 307 -2.66 5.72 -4.97
C ILE A 307 -2.53 6.69 -3.80
N ASN A 308 -2.70 7.97 -4.09
CA ASN A 308 -3.19 8.94 -3.10
C ASN A 308 -4.72 8.99 -3.18
N TYR A 309 -5.37 9.22 -2.05
CA TYR A 309 -6.80 9.58 -1.97
C TYR A 309 -6.98 10.72 -0.95
N ARG A 310 -8.03 11.54 -1.07
CA ARG A 310 -8.23 12.66 -0.13
C ARG A 310 -8.43 12.17 1.29
N LEU A 311 -7.83 12.90 2.23
CA LEU A 311 -7.79 12.58 3.66
C LEU A 311 -8.58 13.61 4.48
N GLY A 312 -8.91 13.24 5.71
CA GLY A 312 -9.49 14.13 6.70
C GLY A 312 -10.78 14.80 6.23
N LEU A 313 -11.02 16.04 6.67
CA LEU A 313 -12.17 16.82 6.22
C LEU A 313 -12.16 17.08 4.71
N LEU A 314 -11.01 17.09 4.04
CA LEU A 314 -10.97 17.24 2.57
C LEU A 314 -11.54 16.01 1.84
N GLY A 315 -11.41 14.82 2.44
CA GLY A 315 -11.89 13.55 1.91
C GLY A 315 -13.24 13.08 2.46
N PHE A 316 -13.69 13.61 3.59
CA PHE A 316 -14.84 13.04 4.32
C PHE A 316 -15.83 14.09 4.85
N LEU A 317 -15.81 15.32 4.31
CA LEU A 317 -16.84 16.32 4.65
C LEU A 317 -18.21 15.87 4.13
N GLU A 318 -19.20 15.82 5.02
CA GLU A 318 -20.61 15.55 4.72
C GLU A 318 -21.50 16.47 5.55
N ARG A 319 -22.57 17.02 4.96
CA ARG A 319 -23.55 17.88 5.66
C ARG A 319 -24.98 17.62 5.20
N VAL A 320 -25.33 16.33 5.10
CA VAL A 320 -26.68 15.91 4.70
C VAL A 320 -27.73 16.41 5.70
N ASP A 321 -27.39 16.47 6.99
CA ASP A 321 -28.25 16.97 8.07
C ASP A 321 -28.62 18.46 7.92
N ALA A 322 -27.74 19.25 7.30
CA ALA A 322 -27.96 20.67 7.02
C ALA A 322 -28.60 20.92 5.65
N GLY A 323 -29.06 19.87 4.95
CA GLY A 323 -29.69 19.99 3.63
C GLY A 323 -28.74 20.38 2.51
N ILE A 324 -27.41 20.27 2.68
CA ILE A 324 -26.46 20.51 1.60
C ILE A 324 -26.64 19.42 0.53
N ASN A 325 -26.83 19.84 -0.72
CA ASN A 325 -27.14 18.92 -1.81
C ASN A 325 -25.96 17.98 -2.11
N ARG A 326 -26.23 16.67 -2.13
CA ARG A 326 -25.27 15.61 -2.45
C ARG A 326 -24.68 15.68 -3.86
N SER A 327 -25.30 16.41 -4.79
CA SER A 327 -24.68 16.70 -6.09
C SER A 327 -23.45 17.61 -5.98
N THR A 328 -23.39 18.45 -4.94
CA THR A 328 -22.30 19.41 -4.70
C THR A 328 -21.33 18.97 -3.59
N LEU A 329 -21.85 18.24 -2.60
CA LEU A 329 -21.11 17.65 -1.48
C LEU A 329 -21.58 16.20 -1.30
N PRO A 330 -21.01 15.24 -2.04
CA PRO A 330 -21.53 13.88 -2.06
C PRO A 330 -21.26 13.07 -0.79
N GLY A 331 -20.38 13.55 0.10
CA GLY A 331 -19.78 12.73 1.15
C GLY A 331 -18.83 11.68 0.57
N ASN A 332 -18.06 11.03 1.45
CA ASN A 332 -17.17 9.93 1.08
C ASN A 332 -16.26 10.25 -0.13
N GLN A 333 -15.73 11.47 -0.20
CA GLN A 333 -14.92 11.92 -1.33
C GLN A 333 -13.65 11.07 -1.49
N GLY A 334 -12.97 10.74 -0.39
CA GLY A 334 -11.82 9.84 -0.38
C GLY A 334 -12.16 8.43 -0.88
N VAL A 335 -13.32 7.90 -0.52
CA VAL A 335 -13.81 6.61 -1.05
C VAL A 335 -14.07 6.68 -2.56
N ARG A 336 -14.65 7.80 -3.02
CA ARG A 336 -14.87 8.03 -4.45
C ARG A 336 -13.56 8.18 -5.22
N ASP A 337 -12.52 8.73 -4.59
CA ASP A 337 -11.19 8.82 -5.18
C ASP A 337 -10.62 7.42 -5.43
N MET A 338 -10.73 6.52 -4.45
CA MET A 338 -10.34 5.10 -4.59
C MET A 338 -11.09 4.40 -5.74
N LEU A 339 -12.40 4.63 -5.85
CA LEU A 339 -13.22 4.09 -6.94
C LEU A 339 -12.76 4.58 -8.32
N VAL A 340 -12.51 5.88 -8.46
CA VAL A 340 -12.05 6.44 -9.74
C VAL A 340 -10.65 5.93 -10.08
N ALA A 341 -9.76 5.77 -9.11
CA ALA A 341 -8.46 5.17 -9.34
C ALA A 341 -8.55 3.69 -9.77
N LEU A 342 -9.46 2.90 -9.19
CA LEU A 342 -9.74 1.53 -9.66
C LEU A 342 -10.30 1.51 -11.08
N GLN A 343 -11.21 2.42 -11.42
CA GLN A 343 -11.73 2.57 -12.78
C GLN A 343 -10.63 2.95 -13.77
N TRP A 344 -9.69 3.80 -13.35
CA TRP A 344 -8.49 4.12 -14.13
C TRP A 344 -7.68 2.85 -14.39
N VAL A 345 -7.42 2.04 -13.36
CA VAL A 345 -6.68 0.76 -13.50
C VAL A 345 -7.39 -0.14 -14.49
N LYS A 346 -8.71 -0.34 -14.35
CA LYS A 346 -9.50 -1.16 -15.27
C LYS A 346 -9.40 -0.73 -16.73
N LYS A 347 -9.23 0.56 -16.97
CA LYS A 347 -9.21 1.13 -18.33
C LYS A 347 -7.81 1.19 -18.93
N PHE A 348 -6.77 1.38 -18.13
CA PHE A 348 -5.46 1.79 -18.62
C PHE A 348 -4.29 0.88 -18.21
N ILE A 349 -4.48 -0.05 -17.26
CA ILE A 349 -3.35 -0.82 -16.71
C ILE A 349 -2.73 -1.80 -17.71
N SER A 350 -3.48 -2.21 -18.74
CA SER A 350 -2.97 -3.02 -19.86
C SER A 350 -1.83 -2.35 -20.59
N ASP A 351 -1.87 -1.02 -20.71
CA ASP A 351 -0.82 -0.24 -21.36
C ASP A 351 0.51 -0.34 -20.58
N PHE A 352 0.45 -0.70 -19.30
CA PHE A 352 1.59 -0.90 -18.41
C PHE A 352 1.88 -2.39 -18.13
N GLY A 353 1.32 -3.31 -18.93
CA GLY A 353 1.54 -4.75 -18.81
C GLY A 353 0.71 -5.47 -17.74
N GLY A 354 -0.29 -4.80 -17.16
CA GLY A 354 -1.18 -5.37 -16.16
C GLY A 354 -2.50 -5.89 -16.74
N ASP A 355 -3.01 -6.98 -16.20
CA ASP A 355 -4.27 -7.60 -16.60
C ASP A 355 -5.43 -6.98 -15.82
N PRO A 356 -6.29 -6.15 -16.45
CA PRO A 356 -7.40 -5.51 -15.75
C PRO A 356 -8.43 -6.51 -15.25
N SER A 357 -8.46 -7.76 -15.73
CA SER A 357 -9.34 -8.81 -15.20
C SER A 357 -8.81 -9.45 -13.91
N LYS A 358 -7.53 -9.24 -13.57
CA LYS A 358 -6.84 -9.86 -12.44
C LYS A 358 -6.40 -8.87 -11.38
N VAL A 359 -7.28 -7.94 -11.02
CA VAL A 359 -7.03 -6.94 -9.98
C VAL A 359 -7.35 -7.52 -8.60
N THR A 360 -6.37 -7.42 -7.69
CA THR A 360 -6.48 -7.70 -6.25
C THR A 360 -6.28 -6.40 -5.49
N ILE A 361 -7.24 -6.01 -4.65
CA ILE A 361 -7.07 -4.86 -3.76
C ILE A 361 -6.41 -5.31 -2.45
N PHE A 362 -5.54 -4.49 -1.88
CA PHE A 362 -4.97 -4.74 -0.57
C PHE A 362 -4.64 -3.44 0.17
N GLY A 363 -4.61 -3.50 1.50
CA GLY A 363 -4.30 -2.34 2.32
C GLY A 363 -4.06 -2.71 3.77
N GLU A 364 -3.38 -1.82 4.48
CA GLU A 364 -3.00 -1.95 5.89
C GLU A 364 -3.68 -0.84 6.72
N SER A 365 -4.08 -1.15 7.96
CA SER A 365 -4.73 -0.18 8.86
C SER A 365 -6.01 0.41 8.27
N ALA A 366 -6.13 1.74 8.22
CA ALA A 366 -7.17 2.45 7.47
C ALA A 366 -7.25 2.04 5.98
N GLY A 367 -6.16 1.56 5.39
CA GLY A 367 -6.13 0.94 4.07
C GLY A 367 -6.84 -0.43 4.04
N GLY A 368 -6.74 -1.21 5.13
CA GLY A 368 -7.55 -2.41 5.35
C GLY A 368 -9.04 -2.05 5.51
N HIS A 369 -9.33 -1.00 6.29
CA HIS A 369 -10.68 -0.44 6.38
C HIS A 369 -11.18 0.08 5.01
N ALA A 370 -10.30 0.64 4.17
CA ALA A 370 -10.63 1.02 2.80
C ALA A 370 -10.95 -0.21 1.92
N VAL A 371 -10.23 -1.33 2.09
CA VAL A 371 -10.57 -2.62 1.46
C VAL A 371 -11.96 -3.08 1.89
N ARG A 372 -12.25 -3.10 3.20
CA ARG A 372 -13.58 -3.39 3.77
C ARG A 372 -14.66 -2.47 3.20
N THR A 373 -14.35 -1.18 3.02
CA THR A 373 -15.23 -0.19 2.41
C THR A 373 -15.56 -0.53 0.96
N LEU A 374 -14.58 -0.91 0.15
CA LEU A 374 -14.79 -1.29 -1.26
C LEU A 374 -15.54 -2.63 -1.41
N LEU A 375 -15.36 -3.56 -0.46
CA LEU A 375 -16.18 -4.78 -0.37
C LEU A 375 -17.63 -4.48 -0.01
N SER A 376 -17.89 -3.38 0.70
CA SER A 376 -19.22 -2.97 1.18
C SER A 376 -20.09 -2.27 0.14
N MET A 377 -19.61 -2.13 -1.11
CA MET A 377 -20.29 -1.38 -2.17
C MET A 377 -20.42 -2.17 -3.48
N PRO A 378 -21.06 -3.35 -3.46
CA PRO A 378 -21.07 -4.28 -4.60
C PRO A 378 -21.55 -3.67 -5.91
N ALA A 379 -22.53 -2.76 -5.87
CA ALA A 379 -23.03 -2.10 -7.08
C ALA A 379 -21.96 -1.22 -7.76
N ALA A 380 -21.11 -0.57 -6.98
CA ALA A 380 -20.06 0.34 -7.47
C ALA A 380 -18.76 -0.39 -7.83
N THR A 381 -18.48 -1.54 -7.19
CA THR A 381 -17.21 -2.27 -7.35
C THR A 381 -17.28 -3.53 -8.19
N LYS A 382 -18.47 -3.94 -8.65
CA LYS A 382 -18.64 -5.11 -9.51
C LYS A 382 -17.70 -5.05 -10.72
N GLY A 383 -16.85 -6.07 -10.84
CA GLY A 383 -15.89 -6.22 -11.94
C GLY A 383 -14.64 -5.34 -11.85
N LEU A 384 -14.47 -4.54 -10.80
CA LEU A 384 -13.27 -3.72 -10.58
C LEU A 384 -12.12 -4.53 -9.97
N PHE A 385 -12.42 -5.51 -9.13
CA PHE A 385 -11.44 -6.44 -8.55
C PHE A 385 -12.05 -7.83 -8.32
N ARG A 386 -11.18 -8.83 -8.22
CA ARG A 386 -11.54 -10.25 -8.09
C ARG A 386 -11.06 -10.93 -6.80
N ALA A 387 -10.25 -10.25 -5.99
CA ALA A 387 -9.73 -10.74 -4.72
C ALA A 387 -9.34 -9.55 -3.81
N ALA A 388 -9.28 -9.78 -2.51
CA ALA A 388 -8.97 -8.74 -1.51
C ALA A 388 -8.02 -9.25 -0.42
N ILE A 389 -7.16 -8.37 0.10
CA ILE A 389 -6.31 -8.62 1.26
C ILE A 389 -6.46 -7.47 2.26
N SER A 390 -6.89 -7.76 3.48
CA SER A 390 -7.15 -6.76 4.52
C SER A 390 -6.20 -6.99 5.70
N GLN A 391 -5.20 -6.11 5.84
CA GLN A 391 -4.16 -6.22 6.86
C GLN A 391 -4.47 -5.25 8.00
N SER A 392 -4.55 -5.75 9.23
CA SER A 392 -4.72 -4.94 10.43
C SER A 392 -5.86 -3.91 10.34
N ASP A 393 -6.97 -4.29 9.69
CA ASP A 393 -8.20 -3.49 9.70
C ASP A 393 -8.71 -3.42 11.14
N PRO A 394 -8.95 -2.22 11.71
CA PRO A 394 -9.59 -2.07 13.00
C PRO A 394 -11.08 -2.44 12.89
N ASN A 395 -11.34 -3.74 12.78
CA ASN A 395 -12.62 -4.33 12.41
C ASN A 395 -13.76 -4.07 13.41
N ASP A 396 -13.45 -3.74 14.66
CA ASP A 396 -14.46 -3.30 15.64
C ASP A 396 -15.07 -1.94 15.28
N LEU A 397 -14.36 -1.11 14.52
CA LEU A 397 -14.82 0.22 14.16
C LEU A 397 -15.91 0.13 13.08
N PRO A 398 -17.16 0.56 13.35
CA PRO A 398 -18.21 0.62 12.34
C PRO A 398 -17.92 1.74 11.33
N PHE A 399 -18.69 1.78 10.25
CA PHE A 399 -18.74 2.99 9.42
C PHE A 399 -19.40 4.13 10.20
N ASN A 400 -19.02 5.38 9.92
CA ASN A 400 -19.67 6.52 10.55
C ASN A 400 -21.16 6.58 10.15
N ASN A 401 -22.04 6.72 11.14
CA ASN A 401 -23.43 7.09 10.87
C ASN A 401 -23.54 8.59 10.52
N VAL A 402 -24.74 9.02 10.09
CA VAL A 402 -25.00 10.42 9.70
C VAL A 402 -24.75 11.41 10.85
N LYS A 403 -25.10 11.07 12.10
CA LYS A 403 -24.86 11.95 13.26
C LYS A 403 -23.36 12.22 13.44
N THR A 404 -22.54 11.18 13.39
CA THR A 404 -21.09 11.30 13.59
C THR A 404 -20.42 12.03 12.43
N ALA A 405 -20.63 11.59 11.18
CA ALA A 405 -20.00 12.22 10.02
C ALA A 405 -20.49 13.66 9.78
N SER A 406 -21.81 13.87 9.80
CA SER A 406 -22.44 15.13 9.39
C SER A 406 -22.48 16.16 10.51
N THR A 407 -22.93 15.77 11.70
CA THR A 407 -23.16 16.71 12.80
C THR A 407 -21.89 16.93 13.63
N ILE A 408 -21.26 15.85 14.09
CA ILE A 408 -20.14 15.96 15.03
C ILE A 408 -18.86 16.39 14.30
N VAL A 409 -18.45 15.63 13.28
CA VAL A 409 -17.20 15.88 12.56
C VAL A 409 -17.33 17.12 11.69
N SER A 410 -18.19 17.06 10.67
CA SER A 410 -18.29 18.13 9.67
C SER A 410 -18.94 19.39 10.25
N GLY A 411 -20.05 19.24 10.99
CA GLY A 411 -20.71 20.36 11.65
C GLY A 411 -19.85 21.03 12.72
N GLY A 412 -19.13 20.24 13.52
CA GLY A 412 -18.19 20.76 14.51
C GLY A 412 -17.05 21.55 13.89
N ALA A 413 -16.42 21.03 12.84
CA ALA A 413 -15.36 21.74 12.13
C ALA A 413 -15.85 23.03 11.46
N MET A 414 -17.03 22.98 10.82
CA MET A 414 -17.66 24.18 10.25
C MET A 414 -17.94 25.25 11.29
N ALA A 415 -18.40 24.86 12.49
CA ALA A 415 -18.62 25.79 13.60
C ALA A 415 -17.31 26.44 14.07
N LEU A 416 -16.22 25.66 14.24
CA LEU A 416 -14.90 26.20 14.59
C LEU A 416 -14.37 27.20 13.55
N LEU A 417 -14.70 26.98 12.27
CA LEU A 417 -14.30 27.84 11.16
C LEU A 417 -15.26 29.01 10.90
N ASN A 418 -16.35 29.13 11.69
CA ASN A 418 -17.43 30.08 11.48
C ASN A 418 -18.04 30.00 10.06
N CYS A 419 -18.23 28.78 9.55
CA CYS A 419 -18.86 28.52 8.26
C CYS A 419 -20.25 27.91 8.41
N ASN A 420 -21.21 28.45 7.65
CA ASN A 420 -22.59 27.96 7.61
C ASN A 420 -22.95 27.26 6.29
N ASP A 421 -22.08 27.33 5.28
CA ASP A 421 -22.29 26.75 3.97
C ASP A 421 -20.99 26.22 3.34
N LEU A 422 -21.15 25.55 2.20
CA LEU A 422 -20.04 24.97 1.45
C LEU A 422 -19.15 26.04 0.79
N ALA A 423 -19.71 27.21 0.44
CA ALA A 423 -18.96 28.28 -0.19
C ALA A 423 -17.91 28.85 0.77
N CYS A 424 -18.29 29.08 2.03
CA CYS A 424 -17.38 29.45 3.10
C CYS A 424 -16.30 28.39 3.33
N MET A 425 -16.67 27.10 3.38
CA MET A 425 -15.69 26.03 3.56
C MET A 425 -14.67 25.98 2.41
N ARG A 426 -15.11 26.23 1.18
CA ARG A 426 -14.22 26.32 0.01
C ARG A 426 -13.31 27.54 0.03
N SER A 427 -13.65 28.59 0.76
CA SER A 427 -12.82 29.80 0.87
C SER A 427 -11.79 29.73 2.00
N LYS A 428 -11.84 28.71 2.88
CA LYS A 428 -10.87 28.57 3.98
C LYS A 428 -9.52 28.09 3.49
N ASN A 429 -8.46 28.44 4.20
CA ASN A 429 -7.14 27.86 3.96
C ASN A 429 -7.14 26.39 4.40
N VAL A 430 -6.33 25.58 3.73
CA VAL A 430 -6.17 24.16 4.07
C VAL A 430 -5.66 24.00 5.49
N SER A 431 -4.70 24.83 5.92
CA SER A 431 -4.17 24.83 7.29
C SER A 431 -5.27 25.03 8.35
N ASP A 432 -6.22 25.92 8.09
CA ASP A 432 -7.32 26.22 9.02
C ASP A 432 -8.27 25.01 9.12
N ILE A 433 -8.57 24.38 7.97
CA ILE A 433 -9.39 23.16 7.92
C ILE A 433 -8.72 22.03 8.72
N LEU A 434 -7.42 21.82 8.52
CA LEU A 434 -6.69 20.77 9.22
C LEU A 434 -6.57 21.07 10.73
N ALA A 435 -6.39 22.34 11.13
CA ALA A 435 -6.40 22.73 12.54
C ALA A 435 -7.78 22.50 13.20
N ALA A 436 -8.86 22.84 12.51
CA ALA A 436 -10.22 22.55 12.96
C ALA A 436 -10.47 21.04 13.07
N GLN A 437 -10.00 20.26 12.11
CA GLN A 437 -10.02 18.79 12.17
C GLN A 437 -9.32 18.28 13.43
N ASN A 438 -8.07 18.68 13.68
CA ASN A 438 -7.32 18.20 14.85
C ASN A 438 -8.02 18.57 16.16
N THR A 439 -8.62 19.76 16.23
CA THR A 439 -9.41 20.19 17.39
C THR A 439 -10.65 19.32 17.60
N ILE A 440 -11.31 18.88 16.53
CA ILE A 440 -12.47 17.97 16.64
C ILE A 440 -12.03 16.57 17.05
N VAL A 441 -10.95 16.05 16.47
CA VAL A 441 -10.39 14.74 16.82
C VAL A 441 -9.94 14.72 18.29
N SER A 442 -9.28 15.78 18.77
CA SER A 442 -8.87 15.87 20.19
C SER A 442 -10.07 15.99 21.16
N GLN A 443 -11.24 16.37 20.65
CA GLN A 443 -12.49 16.44 21.40
C GLN A 443 -13.38 15.22 21.21
N ALA A 444 -12.95 14.20 20.44
CA ALA A 444 -13.73 13.02 20.08
C ALA A 444 -14.42 12.39 21.30
N ILE A 445 -13.66 12.09 22.35
CA ILE A 445 -14.14 11.47 23.59
C ILE A 445 -15.26 12.29 24.24
N SER A 446 -15.19 13.62 24.19
CA SER A 446 -16.20 14.50 24.80
C SER A 446 -17.46 14.68 23.94
N LYS A 447 -17.32 14.65 22.61
CA LYS A 447 -18.38 14.98 21.66
C LYS A 447 -19.09 13.76 21.08
N ALA A 448 -18.38 12.63 21.03
CA ALA A 448 -18.82 11.35 20.51
C ALA A 448 -18.32 10.22 21.43
N PRO A 449 -18.76 10.16 22.70
CA PRO A 449 -18.32 9.11 23.63
C PRO A 449 -18.77 7.71 23.22
N GLU A 450 -19.70 7.60 22.27
CA GLU A 450 -20.20 6.36 21.67
C GLU A 450 -19.37 5.91 20.46
N GLU A 451 -18.38 6.71 20.03
CA GLU A 451 -17.57 6.44 18.85
C GLU A 451 -16.10 6.23 19.26
N SER A 452 -15.43 5.30 18.59
CA SER A 452 -13.98 5.12 18.80
C SER A 452 -13.19 6.35 18.33
N PHE A 453 -12.23 6.75 19.15
CA PHE A 453 -11.35 7.89 18.88
C PHE A 453 -10.22 7.57 17.89
N LEU A 454 -9.92 6.29 17.61
CA LEU A 454 -8.81 5.88 16.74
C LEU A 454 -9.01 6.30 15.29
N GLU A 455 -10.26 6.27 14.80
CA GLU A 455 -10.63 6.74 13.47
C GLU A 455 -11.96 7.51 13.54
N LEU A 456 -11.93 8.73 14.08
CA LEU A 456 -13.13 9.57 14.13
C LEU A 456 -13.59 9.98 12.72
N ILE A 457 -12.63 10.31 11.84
CA ILE A 457 -12.89 10.64 10.43
C ILE A 457 -12.63 9.38 9.61
N LYS A 458 -13.70 8.80 9.07
CA LYS A 458 -13.69 7.53 8.34
C LYS A 458 -14.89 7.46 7.38
N PRO A 459 -14.97 6.47 6.48
CA PRO A 459 -16.12 6.28 5.59
C PRO A 459 -17.46 6.26 6.34
N SER A 460 -18.49 6.85 5.75
CA SER A 460 -19.84 6.96 6.32
C SER A 460 -20.88 6.13 5.56
N ILE A 461 -21.91 5.66 6.28
CA ILE A 461 -23.10 5.06 5.68
C ILE A 461 -23.92 6.17 5.02
N ASP A 462 -23.67 6.40 3.73
CA ASP A 462 -24.29 7.48 2.96
C ASP A 462 -25.62 7.07 2.29
N GLY A 463 -25.92 5.76 2.26
CA GLY A 463 -27.09 5.21 1.57
C GLY A 463 -27.02 5.34 0.05
N LEU A 464 -25.82 5.58 -0.51
CA LEU A 464 -25.56 5.69 -1.94
C LEU A 464 -24.48 4.70 -2.39
N LEU A 465 -23.34 4.69 -1.70
CA LEU A 465 -22.24 3.74 -1.88
C LEU A 465 -22.26 2.67 -0.79
N ILE A 466 -22.44 3.09 0.46
CA ILE A 466 -22.42 2.23 1.64
C ILE A 466 -23.80 2.28 2.28
N PHE A 467 -24.43 1.12 2.42
CA PHE A 467 -25.82 1.03 2.88
C PHE A 467 -25.98 0.53 4.31
N ASP A 468 -24.96 -0.13 4.87
CA ASP A 468 -24.99 -0.67 6.22
C ASP A 468 -23.55 -0.95 6.71
N ASN A 469 -23.41 -1.33 7.98
CA ASN A 469 -22.15 -1.86 8.51
C ASN A 469 -21.78 -3.20 7.87
N PHE A 470 -20.48 -3.49 7.85
CA PHE A 470 -19.94 -4.61 7.08
C PHE A 470 -20.47 -5.98 7.55
N ASP A 471 -20.70 -6.18 8.85
CA ASP A 471 -21.27 -7.40 9.40
C ASP A 471 -22.71 -7.64 8.89
N GLN A 472 -23.53 -6.59 8.81
CA GLN A 472 -24.88 -6.64 8.28
C GLN A 472 -24.88 -6.92 6.78
N LEU A 473 -23.94 -6.33 6.04
CA LEU A 473 -23.76 -6.60 4.61
C LEU A 473 -23.28 -8.03 4.37
N ILE A 474 -22.36 -8.57 5.18
CA ILE A 474 -21.95 -9.99 5.09
C ILE A 474 -23.16 -10.91 5.29
N ALA A 475 -24.06 -10.56 6.22
CA ALA A 475 -25.31 -11.28 6.45
C ALA A 475 -26.35 -11.13 5.32
N GLY A 476 -26.03 -10.43 4.23
CA GLY A 476 -26.88 -10.26 3.06
C GLY A 476 -27.91 -9.14 3.18
N LYS A 477 -27.85 -8.31 4.22
CA LYS A 477 -28.73 -7.15 4.34
C LYS A 477 -28.32 -6.06 3.35
N ASN A 478 -29.29 -5.23 2.96
CA ASN A 478 -29.07 -3.99 2.20
C ASN A 478 -28.20 -4.13 0.94
N GLY A 479 -28.33 -5.26 0.23
CA GLY A 479 -27.62 -5.52 -1.03
C GLY A 479 -26.36 -6.38 -0.88
N GLY A 480 -25.93 -6.66 0.35
CA GLY A 480 -24.82 -7.52 0.67
C GLY A 480 -23.44 -6.93 0.33
N ILE A 481 -22.44 -7.80 0.22
CA ILE A 481 -21.05 -7.44 -0.11
C ILE A 481 -20.67 -7.83 -1.54
N HIS A 482 -19.59 -7.24 -2.07
CA HIS A 482 -18.87 -7.79 -3.22
C HIS A 482 -18.06 -9.01 -2.77
N LYS A 483 -18.63 -10.20 -2.98
CA LYS A 483 -18.06 -11.46 -2.53
C LYS A 483 -16.88 -11.88 -3.42
N VAL A 484 -15.67 -11.87 -2.85
CA VAL A 484 -14.43 -12.31 -3.50
C VAL A 484 -13.58 -13.14 -2.51
N PRO A 485 -12.59 -13.93 -2.96
CA PRO A 485 -11.61 -14.51 -2.04
C PRO A 485 -10.92 -13.43 -1.20
N LEU A 486 -10.67 -13.73 0.08
CA LEU A 486 -10.18 -12.78 1.07
C LEU A 486 -9.00 -13.36 1.86
N ILE A 487 -7.90 -12.62 1.94
CA ILE A 487 -6.91 -12.77 3.02
C ILE A 487 -7.21 -11.69 4.06
N ILE A 488 -7.27 -12.05 5.34
CA ILE A 488 -7.51 -11.10 6.43
C ILE A 488 -6.67 -11.46 7.65
N GLY A 489 -6.15 -10.50 8.39
CA GLY A 489 -5.32 -10.82 9.55
C GLY A 489 -4.80 -9.59 10.28
N THR A 490 -4.03 -9.85 11.33
CA THR A 490 -3.57 -8.83 12.27
C THR A 490 -2.10 -9.04 12.62
N MET A 491 -1.55 -8.07 13.34
CA MET A 491 -0.35 -8.23 14.14
C MET A 491 -0.68 -8.96 15.44
N LYS A 492 0.36 -9.35 16.19
CA LYS A 492 0.19 -9.98 17.50
C LYS A 492 -0.22 -8.97 18.57
N ASP A 493 0.46 -7.83 18.60
CA ASP A 493 0.39 -6.82 19.65
C ASP A 493 -0.07 -5.47 19.05
N GLU A 494 -1.16 -5.50 18.27
CA GLU A 494 -1.68 -4.38 17.46
C GLU A 494 -1.69 -3.04 18.21
N ALA A 495 -2.39 -2.98 19.34
CA ALA A 495 -2.79 -1.71 19.91
C ALA A 495 -1.78 -1.08 20.89
N ILE A 496 -0.79 -1.85 21.37
CA ILE A 496 0.12 -1.36 22.40
C ILE A 496 0.96 -0.17 21.94
N GLY A 497 1.29 -0.12 20.64
CA GLY A 497 2.01 0.98 20.01
C GLY A 497 1.21 2.29 19.93
N PHE A 498 -0.11 2.29 20.15
CA PHE A 498 -0.92 3.51 20.15
C PHE A 498 -0.99 4.21 21.50
N LEU A 499 -0.60 3.53 22.59
CA LEU A 499 -0.69 4.09 23.95
C LEU A 499 0.11 5.40 24.12
N PRO A 500 1.33 5.56 23.56
CA PRO A 500 2.04 6.84 23.59
C PRO A 500 1.25 8.01 22.99
N SER A 501 0.50 7.78 21.91
CA SER A 501 -0.35 8.81 21.26
C SER A 501 -1.52 9.26 22.15
N LEU A 502 -1.86 8.47 23.17
CA LEU A 502 -2.84 8.81 24.21
C LEU A 502 -2.20 9.50 25.43
N GLY A 503 -0.94 9.92 25.32
CA GLY A 503 -0.17 10.50 26.42
C GLY A 503 0.40 9.47 27.39
N GLN A 504 0.32 8.18 27.07
CA GLN A 504 0.81 7.09 27.92
C GLN A 504 2.22 6.63 27.48
N GLY A 505 3.12 7.59 27.31
CA GLY A 505 4.51 7.32 26.89
C GLY A 505 5.37 6.66 27.98
N THR A 506 4.92 6.68 29.24
CA THR A 506 5.60 6.10 30.40
C THR A 506 4.67 5.14 31.14
N PRO A 507 5.19 4.28 32.03
CA PRO A 507 4.37 3.40 32.85
C PRO A 507 3.24 4.13 33.59
N MET A 508 2.06 3.52 33.62
CA MET A 508 0.82 4.13 34.12
C MET A 508 0.37 3.51 35.46
N PRO A 509 -0.28 4.29 36.35
CA PRO A 509 -0.90 3.75 37.56
C PRO A 509 -2.06 2.77 37.26
N PRO A 510 -2.35 1.78 38.14
CA PRO A 510 -3.39 0.77 37.90
C PRO A 510 -4.79 1.31 37.63
N GLN A 511 -5.12 2.51 38.12
CA GLN A 511 -6.42 3.15 37.91
C GLN A 511 -6.66 3.51 36.44
N VAL A 512 -5.60 3.71 35.66
CA VAL A 512 -5.68 4.11 34.25
C VAL A 512 -6.33 3.01 33.42
N PHE A 513 -6.04 1.73 33.69
CA PHE A 513 -6.67 0.61 32.99
C PHE A 513 -8.21 0.69 33.01
N GLY A 514 -8.79 0.92 34.19
CA GLY A 514 -10.24 1.05 34.33
C GLY A 514 -10.81 2.29 33.63
N LEU A 515 -10.05 3.39 33.56
CA LEU A 515 -10.45 4.60 32.82
C LEU A 515 -10.40 4.38 31.30
N THR A 516 -9.36 3.69 30.81
CA THR A 516 -9.22 3.32 29.40
C THR A 516 -10.36 2.41 28.98
N LEU A 517 -10.65 1.35 29.75
CA LEU A 517 -11.81 0.48 29.50
C LEU A 517 -13.12 1.26 29.54
N GLY A 518 -13.31 2.15 30.51
CA GLY A 518 -14.50 3.00 30.60
C GLY A 518 -14.67 3.94 29.41
N THR A 519 -13.55 4.38 28.81
CA THR A 519 -13.53 5.25 27.62
C THR A 519 -13.83 4.47 26.35
N ILE A 520 -13.29 3.26 26.20
CA ILE A 520 -13.48 2.43 25.01
C ILE A 520 -14.85 1.75 25.02
N LEU A 521 -15.26 1.17 26.15
CA LEU A 521 -16.44 0.29 26.23
C LEU A 521 -17.67 0.96 26.87
N GLY A 522 -17.48 2.10 27.55
CA GLY A 522 -18.46 2.61 28.51
C GLY A 522 -18.46 1.84 29.84
N TYR A 523 -19.03 2.47 30.87
CA TYR A 523 -18.92 2.00 32.26
C TYR A 523 -19.37 0.55 32.50
N GLN A 524 -20.52 0.14 31.94
CA GLN A 524 -21.09 -1.18 32.21
C GLN A 524 -20.23 -2.31 31.64
N ARG A 525 -19.85 -2.20 30.35
CA ARG A 525 -19.00 -3.18 29.67
C ARG A 525 -17.58 -3.19 30.25
N ALA A 526 -17.07 -2.04 30.69
CA ALA A 526 -15.80 -1.95 31.41
C ALA A 526 -15.80 -2.75 32.72
N MET A 527 -16.86 -2.63 33.54
CA MET A 527 -16.98 -3.40 34.79
C MET A 527 -17.07 -4.91 34.56
N VAL A 528 -17.79 -5.33 33.52
CA VAL A 528 -17.86 -6.76 33.12
C VAL A 528 -16.49 -7.26 32.65
N THR A 529 -15.76 -6.45 31.90
CA THR A 529 -14.40 -6.77 31.41
C THR A 529 -13.41 -6.89 32.56
N ILE A 530 -13.41 -5.96 33.52
CA ILE A 530 -12.55 -6.03 34.72
C ILE A 530 -12.87 -7.28 35.54
N GLY A 531 -14.16 -7.60 35.70
CA GLY A 531 -14.62 -8.77 36.46
C GLY A 531 -14.29 -10.13 35.81
N SER A 532 -13.96 -10.18 34.52
CA SER A 532 -13.62 -11.43 33.82
C SER A 532 -12.24 -11.96 34.17
N ASN A 533 -11.33 -11.07 34.62
CA ASN A 533 -9.92 -11.37 34.91
C ASN A 533 -9.15 -11.94 33.70
N LEU A 534 -9.59 -11.68 32.47
CA LEU A 534 -8.90 -12.10 31.24
C LEU A 534 -7.72 -11.18 30.87
N TYR A 535 -7.70 -9.96 31.41
CA TYR A 535 -6.66 -8.96 31.18
C TYR A 535 -5.99 -8.57 32.51
N PRO A 536 -5.28 -9.50 33.17
CA PRO A 536 -4.69 -9.23 34.48
C PRO A 536 -3.50 -8.26 34.36
N ILE A 537 -3.43 -7.31 35.29
CA ILE A 537 -2.26 -6.43 35.45
C ILE A 537 -1.19 -7.22 36.21
N ASP A 538 -0.06 -7.50 35.57
CA ASP A 538 1.10 -8.10 36.24
C ASP A 538 1.80 -7.05 37.12
N GLY A 539 1.53 -7.09 38.43
CA GLY A 539 2.14 -6.18 39.40
C GLY A 539 3.65 -6.34 39.59
N SER A 540 4.27 -7.39 39.04
CA SER A 540 5.72 -7.55 39.03
C SER A 540 6.40 -6.81 37.87
N ASN A 541 5.65 -6.51 36.81
CA ASN A 541 6.08 -5.69 35.71
C ASN A 541 5.78 -4.21 36.02
N PRO A 542 6.80 -3.32 36.10
CA PRO A 542 6.58 -1.88 36.29
C PRO A 542 5.64 -1.26 35.24
N ASP A 543 5.51 -1.90 34.07
CA ASP A 543 4.67 -1.47 32.96
C ASP A 543 3.44 -2.36 32.73
N GLY A 544 3.08 -3.21 33.69
CA GLY A 544 2.01 -4.20 33.56
C GLY A 544 0.63 -3.60 33.24
N VAL A 545 0.41 -2.32 33.50
CA VAL A 545 -0.82 -1.61 33.12
C VAL A 545 -0.91 -1.42 31.62
N ARG A 546 0.13 -0.88 30.98
CA ARG A 546 0.14 -0.65 29.53
C ARG A 546 0.17 -1.96 28.76
N GLU A 547 0.81 -3.01 29.31
CA GLU A 547 0.72 -4.38 28.75
C GLU A 547 -0.72 -4.91 28.75
N ALA A 548 -1.45 -4.78 29.86
CA ALA A 548 -2.84 -5.19 29.94
C ALA A 548 -3.75 -4.36 29.03
N GLU A 549 -3.52 -3.05 28.93
CA GLU A 549 -4.23 -2.16 28.00
C GLU A 549 -3.95 -2.52 26.54
N GLY A 550 -2.69 -2.75 26.19
CA GLY A 550 -2.27 -3.14 24.86
C GLY A 550 -2.89 -4.47 24.43
N LEU A 551 -2.89 -5.48 25.31
CA LEU A 551 -3.53 -6.77 25.06
C LEU A 551 -5.06 -6.62 24.88
N PHE A 552 -5.74 -5.92 25.80
CA PHE A 552 -7.18 -5.68 25.69
C PHE A 552 -7.53 -4.95 24.39
N ALA A 553 -6.85 -3.85 24.09
CA ALA A 553 -7.13 -3.04 22.92
C ALA A 553 -6.82 -3.80 21.62
N SER A 554 -5.78 -4.64 21.61
CA SER A 554 -5.46 -5.51 20.47
C SER A 554 -6.56 -6.53 20.21
N ASP A 555 -7.03 -7.19 21.28
CA ASP A 555 -8.13 -8.15 21.19
C ASP A 555 -9.43 -7.51 20.74
N TYR A 556 -9.78 -6.39 21.37
CA TYR A 556 -11.06 -5.73 21.19
C TYR A 556 -11.19 -5.05 19.83
N LEU A 557 -10.16 -4.33 19.37
CA LEU A 557 -10.25 -3.51 18.16
C LEU A 557 -9.86 -4.26 16.88
N PHE A 558 -8.97 -5.26 16.99
CA PHE A 558 -8.34 -5.91 15.84
C PHE A 558 -8.55 -7.42 15.83
N VAL A 559 -7.98 -8.15 16.79
CA VAL A 559 -7.79 -9.62 16.71
C VAL A 559 -9.12 -10.38 16.74
N CYS A 560 -9.95 -10.14 17.75
CA CYS A 560 -11.22 -10.83 17.90
C CYS A 560 -12.30 -10.40 16.89
N PRO A 561 -12.52 -9.10 16.57
CA PRO A 561 -13.48 -8.72 15.54
C PRO A 561 -13.05 -9.20 14.15
N THR A 562 -11.74 -9.31 13.87
CA THR A 562 -11.23 -9.94 12.64
C THR A 562 -11.65 -11.41 12.54
N GLN A 563 -11.50 -12.19 13.61
CA GLN A 563 -11.96 -13.59 13.63
C GLN A 563 -13.48 -13.71 13.50
N PHE A 564 -14.23 -12.83 14.17
CA PHE A 564 -15.69 -12.77 14.07
C PHE A 564 -16.13 -12.55 12.62
N LEU A 565 -15.57 -11.54 11.96
CA LEU A 565 -15.91 -11.21 10.58
C LEU A 565 -15.37 -12.24 9.59
N ALA A 566 -14.20 -12.83 9.80
CA ALA A 566 -13.69 -13.93 8.98
C ALA A 566 -14.64 -15.13 8.99
N LYS A 567 -15.18 -15.47 10.17
CA LYS A 567 -16.21 -16.51 10.32
C LYS A 567 -17.48 -16.15 9.59
N ALA A 568 -17.98 -14.93 9.74
CA ALA A 568 -19.15 -14.47 9.01
C ALA A 568 -18.92 -14.51 7.49
N TYR A 569 -17.77 -14.02 7.01
CA TYR A 569 -17.42 -13.97 5.59
C TYR A 569 -17.30 -15.37 4.98
N ALA A 570 -16.75 -16.35 5.72
CA ALA A 570 -16.67 -17.73 5.28
C ALA A 570 -18.06 -18.36 5.03
N THR A 571 -19.10 -17.95 5.77
CA THR A 571 -20.48 -18.43 5.54
C THR A 571 -21.07 -17.99 4.20
N THR A 572 -20.52 -16.95 3.58
CA THR A 572 -20.92 -16.54 2.23
C THR A 572 -20.51 -17.57 1.18
N GLY A 573 -19.60 -18.48 1.51
CA GLY A 573 -18.99 -19.47 0.61
C GLY A 573 -17.84 -18.90 -0.22
N ALA A 574 -17.16 -17.87 0.27
CA ALA A 574 -15.91 -17.36 -0.31
C ALA A 574 -14.72 -18.04 0.35
N ASN A 575 -13.60 -18.16 -0.37
CA ASN A 575 -12.35 -18.65 0.23
C ASN A 575 -11.78 -17.54 1.12
N VAL A 576 -11.65 -17.84 2.41
CA VAL A 576 -11.05 -16.94 3.40
C VAL A 576 -9.74 -17.57 3.88
N TYR A 577 -8.71 -16.76 4.08
CA TYR A 577 -7.44 -17.17 4.65
C TYR A 577 -7.08 -16.18 5.75
N GLN A 578 -6.93 -16.68 6.97
CA GLN A 578 -6.58 -15.83 8.10
C GLN A 578 -5.08 -15.94 8.44
N PHE A 579 -4.46 -14.83 8.83
CA PHE A 579 -3.10 -14.81 9.38
C PHE A 579 -2.99 -14.02 10.69
N GLN A 580 -1.90 -14.25 11.41
CA GLN A 580 -1.36 -13.30 12.40
C GLN A 580 0.16 -13.18 12.23
N PHE A 581 0.70 -11.98 12.11
CA PHE A 581 2.14 -11.75 12.17
C PHE A 581 2.66 -11.98 13.58
N GLN A 582 3.67 -12.84 13.70
CA GLN A 582 4.40 -13.13 14.94
C GLN A 582 5.80 -12.52 14.96
N LYS A 583 6.22 -11.89 13.86
CA LYS A 583 7.45 -11.12 13.74
C LYS A 583 7.16 -9.90 12.87
N GLY A 584 7.59 -8.75 13.34
CA GLY A 584 7.51 -7.47 12.64
C GLY A 584 8.91 -6.93 12.31
N TYR A 585 8.98 -5.89 11.47
CA TYR A 585 10.20 -5.16 11.19
C TYR A 585 9.94 -3.66 11.12
N ASN A 586 10.41 -2.93 12.14
CA ASN A 586 10.33 -1.47 12.19
C ASN A 586 11.62 -0.88 12.80
N PRO A 587 12.61 -0.57 11.97
CA PRO A 587 13.93 -0.11 12.43
C PRO A 587 13.96 1.37 12.84
N ASN A 588 12.85 2.11 12.66
CA ASN A 588 12.74 3.49 13.12
C ASN A 588 12.15 3.59 14.53
N ARG A 589 11.77 2.46 15.14
CA ARG A 589 11.18 2.43 16.47
C ARG A 589 12.22 2.78 17.55
N PRO A 590 11.96 3.80 18.40
CA PRO A 590 12.81 4.10 19.54
C PRO A 590 12.92 2.92 20.52
N SER A 591 14.10 2.69 21.09
CA SER A 591 14.31 1.58 22.03
C SER A 591 13.55 1.73 23.36
N ASN A 592 13.13 2.95 23.70
CA ASN A 592 12.33 3.26 24.87
C ASN A 592 10.81 3.24 24.60
N ASP A 593 10.41 2.96 23.35
CA ASP A 593 9.01 2.74 23.01
C ASP A 593 8.52 1.44 23.68
N ILE A 594 7.29 1.46 24.22
CA ILE A 594 6.69 0.25 24.81
C ILE A 594 6.63 -0.91 23.79
N CYS A 595 6.48 -0.55 22.52
CA CYS A 595 6.35 -1.47 21.42
C CYS A 595 7.70 -2.03 20.92
N ALA A 596 8.84 -1.67 21.53
CA ALA A 596 10.18 -2.10 21.11
C ALA A 596 10.40 -3.62 21.20
N ASN A 597 9.68 -4.32 22.08
CA ASN A 597 9.77 -5.78 22.26
C ASN A 597 8.50 -6.52 21.81
N HIS A 598 7.66 -5.86 21.02
CA HIS A 598 6.34 -6.35 20.59
C HIS A 598 6.22 -6.36 19.07
N VAL A 599 5.20 -7.03 18.55
CA VAL A 599 4.86 -7.06 17.11
C VAL A 599 3.63 -6.20 16.89
N CYS A 600 3.84 -4.91 16.69
CA CYS A 600 2.75 -3.93 16.72
C CYS A 600 2.25 -3.58 15.34
N HIS A 601 1.16 -2.81 15.34
CA HIS A 601 0.52 -2.28 14.14
C HIS A 601 1.51 -1.67 13.14
N GLY A 602 1.39 -2.07 11.87
CA GLY A 602 2.20 -1.57 10.76
C GLY A 602 3.61 -2.17 10.62
N ASP A 603 4.07 -3.02 11.54
CA ASP A 603 5.41 -3.65 11.43
C ASP A 603 5.55 -4.64 10.26
N ASP A 604 4.46 -4.97 9.58
CA ASP A 604 4.41 -5.88 8.42
C ASP A 604 4.62 -5.12 7.13
N VAL A 605 4.40 -3.80 7.09
CA VAL A 605 4.45 -2.99 5.85
C VAL A 605 5.80 -3.16 5.15
N ALA A 606 6.91 -2.98 5.88
CA ALA A 606 8.24 -3.15 5.31
C ALA A 606 8.53 -4.60 4.87
N ILE A 607 7.96 -5.60 5.56
CA ILE A 607 8.09 -7.02 5.21
C ILE A 607 7.31 -7.36 3.94
N VAL A 608 6.07 -6.89 3.84
CA VAL A 608 5.15 -7.15 2.72
C VAL A 608 5.70 -6.59 1.41
N PHE A 609 6.35 -5.42 1.46
CA PHE A 609 6.95 -4.78 0.30
C PHE A 609 8.44 -5.08 0.12
N ALA A 610 9.08 -5.70 1.12
CA ALA A 610 10.52 -5.87 1.22
C ALA A 610 11.28 -4.56 0.97
N SER A 611 10.87 -3.50 1.66
CA SER A 611 11.40 -2.15 1.53
C SER A 611 12.08 -1.73 2.83
N PRO A 612 13.33 -2.19 3.09
CA PRO A 612 14.07 -1.71 4.24
C PRO A 612 14.26 -0.19 4.11
N PRO A 613 14.15 0.57 5.21
CA PRO A 613 14.30 2.01 5.16
C PRO A 613 15.74 2.39 4.81
N LEU A 614 15.85 3.28 3.83
CA LEU A 614 17.09 3.71 3.18
C LEU A 614 18.07 4.48 4.09
N ASN A 615 17.71 4.75 5.35
CA ASN A 615 18.39 5.74 6.18
C ASN A 615 19.10 5.18 7.42
N ASN A 616 19.09 3.87 7.68
CA ASN A 616 19.69 3.34 8.93
C ASN A 616 20.36 1.97 8.84
N ASP A 617 20.96 1.64 7.67
CA ASP A 617 21.62 0.35 7.39
C ASP A 617 22.64 -0.10 8.45
N GLN A 618 23.17 0.81 9.28
CA GLN A 618 24.14 0.48 10.32
C GLN A 618 23.54 0.12 11.69
N GLN A 619 22.35 0.62 12.06
CA GLN A 619 21.80 0.42 13.39
C GLN A 619 20.81 -0.76 13.47
N TYR A 620 20.07 -1.01 12.38
CA TYR A 620 19.07 -2.08 12.31
C TYR A 620 19.13 -2.77 10.94
N PRO A 621 20.19 -3.58 10.70
CA PRO A 621 20.44 -4.15 9.38
C PRO A 621 19.32 -5.11 8.97
N TRP A 622 18.94 -5.06 7.69
CA TRP A 622 18.07 -6.05 7.08
C TRP A 622 18.77 -7.41 7.04
N THR A 623 18.26 -8.39 7.80
CA THR A 623 18.93 -9.69 7.93
C THR A 623 18.48 -10.69 6.86
N ALA A 624 19.22 -11.80 6.72
CA ALA A 624 18.81 -12.92 5.87
C ALA A 624 17.48 -13.55 6.32
N GLU A 625 17.16 -13.50 7.62
CA GLU A 625 15.88 -13.95 8.16
C GLU A 625 14.72 -13.04 7.77
N ASP A 626 14.95 -11.72 7.77
CA ASP A 626 13.94 -10.74 7.34
C ASP A 626 13.69 -10.84 5.83
N ALA A 627 14.76 -11.07 5.06
CA ALA A 627 14.66 -11.42 3.65
C ALA A 627 13.82 -12.69 3.45
N ALA A 628 14.10 -13.78 4.19
CA ALA A 628 13.36 -15.03 4.10
C ALA A 628 11.87 -14.88 4.45
N LEU A 629 11.57 -14.13 5.51
CA LEU A 629 10.21 -13.81 5.91
C LEU A 629 9.48 -13.03 4.81
N SER A 630 10.12 -11.99 4.27
CA SER A 630 9.55 -11.15 3.21
C SER A 630 9.36 -11.92 1.90
N ARG A 631 10.28 -12.83 1.56
CA ARG A 631 10.12 -13.76 0.43
C ARG A 631 8.83 -14.57 0.57
N MET A 632 8.62 -15.19 1.74
CA MET A 632 7.40 -15.96 2.00
C MET A 632 6.14 -15.11 1.85
N VAL A 633 6.13 -13.91 2.43
CA VAL A 633 4.97 -13.02 2.39
C VAL A 633 4.67 -12.58 0.96
N ILE A 634 5.68 -12.08 0.23
CA ILE A 634 5.53 -11.66 -1.17
C ILE A 634 5.05 -12.82 -2.05
N ASP A 635 5.65 -14.00 -1.92
CA ASP A 635 5.29 -15.17 -2.73
C ASP A 635 3.83 -15.58 -2.50
N ARG A 636 3.33 -15.48 -1.26
CA ARG A 636 1.94 -15.81 -0.93
C ARG A 636 0.94 -14.75 -1.38
N TRP A 637 1.24 -13.47 -1.17
CA TRP A 637 0.38 -12.36 -1.61
C TRP A 637 0.25 -12.36 -3.14
N THR A 638 1.35 -12.59 -3.84
CA THR A 638 1.40 -12.59 -5.31
C THR A 638 0.86 -13.89 -5.90
N ALA A 639 1.02 -15.04 -5.24
CA ALA A 639 0.33 -16.28 -5.59
C ALA A 639 -1.19 -16.14 -5.47
N PHE A 640 -1.67 -15.48 -4.42
CA PHE A 640 -3.10 -15.17 -4.24
C PHE A 640 -3.64 -14.29 -5.37
N ALA A 641 -2.91 -13.23 -5.72
CA ALA A 641 -3.26 -12.36 -6.84
C ALA A 641 -3.24 -13.10 -8.19
N THR A 642 -2.26 -13.99 -8.40
CA THR A 642 -2.07 -14.75 -9.64
C THR A 642 -3.15 -15.80 -9.84
N SER A 643 -3.35 -16.66 -8.84
CA SER A 643 -4.36 -17.74 -8.85
C SER A 643 -5.79 -17.21 -8.81
N GLY A 644 -5.97 -15.97 -8.33
CA GLY A 644 -7.29 -15.38 -8.11
C GLY A 644 -7.98 -15.91 -6.85
N GLY A 645 -7.22 -16.32 -5.83
CA GLY A 645 -7.80 -16.69 -4.55
C GLY A 645 -7.10 -17.79 -3.74
N ASN A 646 -5.89 -18.22 -4.08
CA ASN A 646 -5.13 -19.22 -3.32
C ASN A 646 -3.71 -18.70 -2.99
N PRO A 647 -3.34 -18.53 -1.70
CA PRO A 647 -2.04 -18.00 -1.29
C PRO A 647 -0.92 -19.06 -1.28
N ASN A 648 -1.18 -20.29 -1.74
CA ASN A 648 -0.19 -21.35 -1.82
C ASN A 648 0.49 -21.33 -3.20
N PRO A 649 1.78 -20.92 -3.29
CA PRO A 649 2.48 -20.84 -4.57
C PRO A 649 2.64 -22.22 -5.21
N THR A 650 2.28 -22.35 -6.48
CA THR A 650 2.34 -23.61 -7.26
C THR A 650 3.57 -23.72 -8.16
N ALA A 651 4.26 -22.60 -8.44
CA ALA A 651 5.41 -22.53 -9.32
C ALA A 651 6.70 -22.23 -8.54
N TYR A 652 7.74 -22.98 -8.88
CA TYR A 652 8.99 -23.16 -8.14
C TYR A 652 9.71 -21.88 -7.69
N GLY A 653 9.99 -21.88 -6.38
CA GLY A 653 10.72 -20.87 -5.63
C GLY A 653 11.13 -21.33 -4.23
N GLY A 654 11.59 -22.58 -4.08
CA GLY A 654 12.67 -22.92 -3.14
C GLY A 654 12.36 -23.12 -1.65
N ASP A 655 11.25 -22.63 -1.12
CA ASP A 655 10.94 -22.82 0.29
C ASP A 655 9.67 -23.67 0.45
N ASN A 656 9.80 -24.81 1.13
CA ASN A 656 8.67 -25.65 1.55
C ASN A 656 7.86 -24.91 2.63
N TYR A 657 7.14 -23.86 2.25
CA TYR A 657 6.22 -23.22 3.19
C TYR A 657 5.10 -24.22 3.52
N PRO A 658 4.67 -24.31 4.79
CA PRO A 658 3.53 -25.14 5.16
C PRO A 658 2.30 -24.70 4.36
N ALA A 659 1.44 -25.64 3.98
CA ALA A 659 0.19 -25.29 3.30
C ALA A 659 -0.60 -24.31 4.18
N TRP A 660 -1.09 -23.23 3.58
CA TRP A 660 -2.02 -22.30 4.23
C TRP A 660 -3.44 -22.79 3.96
N PRO A 661 -4.09 -23.44 4.95
CA PRO A 661 -5.45 -23.92 4.78
C PRO A 661 -6.43 -22.76 4.72
N THR A 662 -7.57 -22.99 4.07
CA THR A 662 -8.70 -22.05 4.17
C THR A 662 -9.16 -21.94 5.62
N PHE A 663 -9.56 -20.73 6.00
CA PHE A 663 -10.32 -20.48 7.21
C PHE A 663 -11.73 -21.02 7.01
N ASP A 664 -12.17 -21.88 7.92
CA ASP A 664 -13.56 -22.34 8.02
C ASP A 664 -14.05 -22.15 9.46
N GLY A 665 -15.37 -22.01 9.64
CA GLY A 665 -15.95 -21.71 10.94
C GLY A 665 -15.78 -22.80 12.01
N SER A 666 -15.34 -24.00 11.62
CA SER A 666 -15.08 -25.13 12.53
C SER A 666 -13.64 -25.15 13.06
N ASN A 667 -12.66 -25.18 12.15
CA ASN A 667 -11.24 -25.29 12.47
C ASN A 667 -10.63 -23.94 12.79
N GLN A 668 -11.18 -22.84 12.24
CA GLN A 668 -10.70 -21.47 12.45
C GLN A 668 -9.18 -21.37 12.28
N ASN A 669 -8.67 -21.93 11.18
CA ASN A 669 -7.23 -22.02 10.94
C ASN A 669 -6.64 -20.63 10.74
N VAL A 670 -5.56 -20.32 11.46
CA VAL A 670 -4.81 -19.06 11.33
C VAL A 670 -3.37 -19.38 11.00
N PHE A 671 -2.85 -18.79 9.92
CA PHE A 671 -1.45 -18.89 9.54
C PHE A 671 -0.60 -17.92 10.35
N MET A 672 0.28 -18.46 11.19
CA MET A 672 1.16 -17.69 12.05
C MET A 672 2.41 -17.32 11.26
N ILE A 673 2.49 -16.07 10.80
CA ILE A 673 3.58 -15.59 9.95
C ILE A 673 4.80 -15.30 10.82
N ASN A 674 5.83 -16.12 10.66
CA ASN A 674 7.12 -16.01 11.34
C ASN A 674 8.23 -16.57 10.43
N THR A 675 9.50 -16.48 10.84
CA THR A 675 10.63 -17.13 10.17
C THR A 675 10.44 -18.65 10.08
N THR A 676 9.83 -19.24 11.11
CA THR A 676 9.30 -20.61 11.10
C THR A 676 7.78 -20.55 11.20
N PRO A 677 7.05 -20.53 10.07
CA PRO A 677 5.60 -20.39 10.10
C PRO A 677 4.91 -21.63 10.68
N SER A 678 3.74 -21.42 11.30
CA SER A 678 2.91 -22.49 11.87
C SER A 678 1.43 -22.22 11.63
N ILE A 679 0.57 -23.18 11.96
CA ILE A 679 -0.89 -23.03 11.89
C ILE A 679 -1.46 -23.10 13.31
N SER A 680 -2.20 -22.07 13.73
CA SER A 680 -3.09 -22.15 14.88
C SER A 680 -4.42 -22.77 14.46
N THR A 681 -4.96 -23.64 15.30
CA THR A 681 -6.31 -24.23 15.14
C THR A 681 -7.19 -23.78 16.30
N GLY A 682 -8.46 -23.47 16.02
CA GLY A 682 -9.39 -22.91 16.99
C GLY A 682 -9.28 -21.39 17.16
N GLY A 683 -8.64 -20.69 16.23
CA GLY A 683 -8.49 -19.23 16.25
C GLY A 683 -7.30 -18.73 17.08
N ILE A 684 -7.39 -17.47 17.51
CA ILE A 684 -6.44 -16.73 18.34
C ILE A 684 -7.18 -16.30 19.60
N HIS A 685 -6.56 -16.47 20.77
CA HIS A 685 -7.13 -16.09 22.07
C HIS A 685 -8.58 -16.57 22.28
N PRO A 686 -8.88 -17.88 22.15
CA PRO A 686 -10.27 -18.37 22.12
C PRO A 686 -11.09 -18.02 23.37
N GLN A 687 -10.44 -17.90 24.54
CA GLN A 687 -11.11 -17.46 25.77
C GLN A 687 -11.48 -15.97 25.74
N HIS A 688 -10.58 -15.12 25.23
CA HIS A 688 -10.79 -13.68 25.16
C HIS A 688 -11.84 -13.35 24.10
N CYS A 689 -11.67 -13.87 22.87
CA CYS A 689 -12.62 -13.64 21.80
C CYS A 689 -13.98 -14.26 22.10
N GLY A 690 -14.03 -15.45 22.71
CA GLY A 690 -15.28 -16.03 23.19
C GLY A 690 -15.96 -15.19 24.26
N PHE A 691 -15.22 -14.52 25.14
CA PHE A 691 -15.78 -13.58 26.10
C PHE A 691 -16.32 -12.32 25.43
N LEU A 692 -15.54 -11.72 24.53
CA LEU A 692 -15.94 -10.52 23.80
C LEU A 692 -17.20 -10.78 22.95
N ASP A 693 -17.20 -11.86 22.16
CA ASP A 693 -18.32 -12.26 21.30
C ASP A 693 -19.65 -12.43 22.06
N ASN A 694 -19.60 -12.94 23.29
CA ASN A 694 -20.79 -13.35 24.04
C ASN A 694 -21.27 -12.30 25.05
N TYR A 695 -20.36 -11.60 25.72
CA TYR A 695 -20.68 -10.77 26.89
C TYR A 695 -20.44 -9.27 26.68
N ILE A 696 -19.46 -8.90 25.85
CA ILE A 696 -19.12 -7.49 25.61
C ILE A 696 -19.75 -6.98 24.33
N LYS A 697 -19.84 -7.81 23.28
CA LYS A 697 -20.20 -7.43 21.90
C LYS A 697 -19.21 -6.44 21.30
N TYR A 698 -19.25 -6.26 19.99
CA TYR A 698 -18.44 -5.28 19.25
C TYR A 698 -19.26 -4.03 18.96
N ASP A 699 -18.62 -2.89 18.71
CA ASP A 699 -19.33 -1.62 18.52
C ASP A 699 -20.20 -1.62 17.26
N PHE A 700 -19.81 -2.34 16.20
CA PHE A 700 -20.64 -2.53 15.01
C PHE A 700 -21.92 -3.36 15.25
N GLN A 701 -22.06 -4.01 16.42
CA GLN A 701 -23.24 -4.80 16.79
C GLN A 701 -24.25 -4.02 17.64
N LEU A 702 -23.88 -2.81 18.08
CA LEU A 702 -24.66 -1.93 18.94
C LEU A 702 -25.38 -0.87 18.10
#